data_AF-I6B382-F1
#
_entry.id   AF-I6B382-F1
#
_cell.length_a   1.000
_cell.length_b   1.000
_cell.length_c   1.000
_cell.angle_alpha   90.00
_cell.angle_beta   90.00
_cell.angle_gamma   90.00
#
_symmetry.space_group_name_H-M   'P 1'
#
loop_
_entity.id
_entity.type
_entity.pdbx_description
1 polymer ?
#
loop_
_entity_poly.entity_id
_entity_poly.type
_entity_poly.pdbx_seq_one_letter_code
_entity_poly.pdbx_strand_id
1 'polypeptide(L)'
;MHASVLRSLTPLAALGLSLFCRVSASAPDGIYSAPAITVPFSSFAATAKAFAPTPAAYRNLTPWAPGELRYELKSGSNGSETFAEARTNKHAVVGTLKFPTLVPVADAFAEFEYRVPDGIAAKEIHLNLRIQGATKQSNMRLPVVTGKWVREKISFANVIGGDRWRLNGDGRRLTRTDTGDGPLATSIEVGLIVDKGGEAVLQFRKFDVIRQPSCWGPLALPRRIDIPTSGVTRTLPSSGTITNAWLQIIADSPVEVIVNGHSLGTAALRNVDTKKWPSTSIPVAREFVLDTHLRTNQPNTLLIRPVDNAGATSVPVLCALGYTTTDTEGNAIRHVLVSDSNWSIASDTPARITDRPYKGNEPARWGAIVDIYPLRNPQAWTTSATFPHDATPFSTAQLADVRATANSLHLPADAFPRTGPATPWRTAAPASPGNPSPRWKLITPQSIPYHFLGTQVIGLFPRENYHYYRSMSDRYPSEDDYLADTLAQIKKLGFNGIAPAITTETAFRSGHDFGLTYFEFLGPASGVPIRDFEGRTYRMPDPFNAAWRDAQRTRVRDRVRSRGWLSDPAMIGVFVDNELNVDGAVNGGSLVGYFYSPDCRAAFVQWLAKRYGNSIEKLRDAWSPELPAAATLASFDAAPDINPASVQRDSAPKIVREEEGHASPRSAAKTRGTVRGDLYDFAVFTAATYASFVLEVFRAELPGKLIASNRFMGNATDEMLAAWKDYDLIAWNVYPFARWQAGIYTNSQLEDIRHAHRVTGKPIVLSETGIQALDTRLPNPSAQLYTQKQRGEEYAKLLRQVHDELPAVVGFVLFCWQNLSDTEGQSWGIVDDDGRPYSDYAQHIMQANHELMKTLP
;
A
#
# COMPACT_ATOMS: atom_id res chain seq x y z
N MET A 1 -73.71 -6.09 12.53
CA MET A 1 -73.23 -5.55 11.23
C MET A 1 -72.24 -4.45 11.54
N HIS A 2 -70.95 -4.66 11.23
CA HIS A 2 -69.94 -3.63 10.90
C HIS A 2 -68.57 -4.32 10.89
N ALA A 3 -68.15 -4.77 9.72
CA ALA A 3 -66.83 -5.30 9.43
C ALA A 3 -66.44 -4.87 8.02
N SER A 4 -65.23 -4.31 7.87
CA SER A 4 -64.36 -4.35 6.67
C SER A 4 -63.61 -3.03 6.35
N VAL A 5 -62.89 -2.43 7.30
CA VAL A 5 -61.78 -1.50 6.99
C VAL A 5 -60.63 -1.74 7.97
N LEU A 6 -59.84 -2.80 7.76
CA LEU A 6 -58.57 -3.06 8.47
C LEU A 6 -57.80 -4.26 7.88
N ARG A 7 -57.52 -4.27 6.57
CA ARG A 7 -56.57 -5.22 5.95
C ARG A 7 -55.96 -4.62 4.68
N SER A 8 -54.80 -3.96 4.81
CA SER A 8 -53.83 -3.76 3.70
C SER A 8 -52.54 -2.98 4.05
N LEU A 9 -52.34 -2.53 5.30
CA LEU A 9 -51.10 -1.83 5.70
C LEU A 9 -50.00 -2.74 6.29
N THR A 10 -50.23 -4.04 6.39
CA THR A 10 -49.34 -5.00 7.06
C THR A 10 -48.08 -5.45 6.29
N PRO A 11 -47.99 -5.44 4.93
CA PRO A 11 -46.78 -5.93 4.24
C PRO A 11 -45.63 -4.91 4.17
N LEU A 12 -45.93 -3.61 4.19
CA LEU A 12 -44.93 -2.54 4.06
C LEU A 12 -44.14 -2.29 5.36
N ALA A 13 -44.76 -2.51 6.52
CA ALA A 13 -44.08 -2.46 7.81
C ALA A 13 -43.16 -3.68 8.04
N ALA A 14 -43.48 -4.84 7.47
CA ALA A 14 -42.68 -6.06 7.59
C ALA A 14 -41.40 -6.06 6.72
N LEU A 15 -41.41 -5.36 5.58
CA LEU A 15 -40.27 -5.28 4.64
C LEU A 15 -39.22 -4.20 5.02
N GLY A 16 -39.62 -3.13 5.71
CA GLY A 16 -38.66 -2.24 6.37
C GLY A 16 -37.93 -2.92 7.55
N LEU A 17 -38.55 -3.97 8.10
CA LEU A 17 -38.07 -4.80 9.22
C LEU A 17 -37.19 -5.99 8.81
N SER A 18 -36.93 -6.20 7.51
CA SER A 18 -36.02 -7.26 7.03
C SER A 18 -34.67 -6.71 6.56
N LEU A 19 -34.62 -5.46 6.08
CA LEU A 19 -33.39 -4.71 5.83
C LEU A 19 -32.76 -4.15 7.12
N PHE A 20 -33.61 -3.78 8.08
CA PHE A 20 -33.27 -3.84 9.49
C PHE A 20 -33.87 -5.13 10.04
N CYS A 21 -33.17 -6.27 9.91
CA CYS A 21 -33.21 -7.18 11.06
C CYS A 21 -33.07 -6.27 12.27
N ARG A 22 -33.99 -6.33 13.23
CA ARG A 22 -33.83 -5.66 14.52
C ARG A 22 -32.53 -6.19 15.13
N VAL A 23 -31.40 -5.65 14.70
CA VAL A 23 -30.27 -5.46 15.59
C VAL A 23 -30.78 -4.36 16.47
N SER A 24 -31.48 -4.79 17.52
CA SER A 24 -31.54 -3.99 18.72
C SER A 24 -30.12 -3.52 18.97
N ALA A 25 -29.91 -2.20 19.05
CA ALA A 25 -28.62 -1.61 19.36
C ALA A 25 -28.02 -2.18 20.67
N SER A 26 -28.84 -2.90 21.45
CA SER A 26 -28.45 -3.87 22.46
C SER A 26 -28.95 -5.27 22.07
N ALA A 27 -28.12 -6.14 21.48
CA ALA A 27 -28.39 -7.57 21.60
C ALA A 27 -28.30 -7.89 23.11
N PRO A 28 -29.40 -8.26 23.80
CA PRO A 28 -29.41 -8.40 25.26
C PRO A 28 -28.34 -9.40 25.75
N ASP A 29 -28.00 -10.34 24.89
CA ASP A 29 -27.07 -11.44 25.18
C ASP A 29 -25.73 -11.29 24.44
N GLY A 30 -25.45 -10.15 23.80
CA GLY A 30 -24.20 -9.88 23.05
C GLY A 30 -23.94 -10.79 21.83
N ILE A 31 -24.97 -11.47 21.31
CA ILE A 31 -24.89 -12.31 20.11
C ILE A 31 -25.51 -11.54 18.94
N TYR A 32 -24.75 -11.36 17.88
CA TYR A 32 -25.18 -10.67 16.68
C TYR A 32 -25.44 -11.69 15.59
N SER A 33 -26.66 -11.69 15.05
CA SER A 33 -27.11 -12.73 14.12
C SER A 33 -27.67 -12.09 12.86
N ALA A 34 -27.31 -12.60 11.69
CA ALA A 34 -28.02 -12.29 10.46
C ALA A 34 -28.18 -13.56 9.61
N PRO A 35 -29.35 -13.77 8.98
CA PRO A 35 -29.50 -14.82 7.99
C PRO A 35 -28.41 -14.71 6.91
N ALA A 36 -27.86 -15.85 6.48
CA ALA A 36 -26.98 -16.02 5.32
C ALA A 36 -27.80 -15.83 4.04
N ILE A 37 -28.18 -14.59 3.83
CA ILE A 37 -28.93 -14.12 2.68
C ILE A 37 -27.99 -14.16 1.46
N THR A 38 -28.10 -15.22 0.65
CA THR A 38 -27.67 -15.17 -0.77
C THR A 38 -28.86 -14.67 -1.59
N VAL A 39 -29.30 -13.45 -1.29
CA VAL A 39 -30.36 -12.79 -2.03
C VAL A 39 -29.61 -11.87 -2.98
N PRO A 40 -29.50 -12.19 -4.28
CA PRO A 40 -29.25 -11.13 -5.25
C PRO A 40 -30.22 -10.00 -4.89
N PHE A 41 -29.79 -8.75 -4.82
CA PHE A 41 -30.71 -7.64 -4.46
C PHE A 41 -31.98 -7.63 -5.33
N SER A 42 -31.96 -8.37 -6.44
CA SER A 42 -33.07 -8.86 -7.26
C SER A 42 -34.25 -9.53 -6.53
N SER A 43 -34.08 -10.25 -5.40
CA SER A 43 -35.16 -10.92 -4.66
C SER A 43 -35.77 -10.11 -3.50
N PHE A 44 -35.26 -8.89 -3.22
CA PHE A 44 -36.04 -7.87 -2.48
C PHE A 44 -37.25 -7.34 -3.29
N ALA A 45 -37.42 -7.85 -4.51
CA ALA A 45 -38.56 -7.62 -5.39
C ALA A 45 -39.66 -8.69 -5.24
N ALA A 46 -39.97 -9.18 -4.03
CA ALA A 46 -41.07 -10.15 -3.87
C ALA A 46 -42.49 -9.54 -4.07
N THR A 47 -42.62 -8.22 -4.23
CA THR A 47 -43.79 -7.58 -4.87
C THR A 47 -43.57 -7.18 -6.34
N ALA A 48 -42.42 -7.51 -6.92
CA ALA A 48 -42.14 -7.39 -8.35
C ALA A 48 -41.26 -8.57 -8.82
N LYS A 49 -41.92 -9.71 -9.04
CA LYS A 49 -41.46 -10.92 -9.78
C LYS A 49 -40.03 -10.80 -10.34
N ALA A 50 -39.12 -11.67 -9.88
CA ALA A 50 -37.82 -12.02 -10.48
C ALA A 50 -37.21 -10.94 -11.40
N PHE A 51 -36.13 -10.27 -10.97
CA PHE A 51 -35.52 -9.14 -11.68
C PHE A 51 -34.98 -9.49 -13.07
N ALA A 52 -35.88 -9.65 -14.04
CA ALA A 52 -35.69 -9.21 -15.40
C ALA A 52 -35.82 -7.68 -15.35
N PRO A 53 -34.76 -6.92 -15.66
CA PRO A 53 -34.74 -5.49 -15.42
C PRO A 53 -35.83 -4.78 -16.26
N THR A 54 -36.63 -3.90 -15.64
CA THR A 54 -37.73 -3.18 -16.31
C THR A 54 -37.27 -1.84 -16.90
N PRO A 55 -37.97 -1.29 -17.93
CA PRO A 55 -37.65 0.02 -18.55
C PRO A 55 -37.56 1.21 -17.57
N ALA A 56 -38.16 1.11 -16.38
CA ALA A 56 -38.13 2.17 -15.36
C ALA A 56 -36.79 2.22 -14.60
N ALA A 57 -36.11 1.09 -14.42
CA ALA A 57 -34.82 1.03 -13.72
C ALA A 57 -33.69 1.71 -14.52
N TYR A 58 -33.80 1.72 -15.86
CA TYR A 58 -32.85 2.39 -16.75
C TYR A 58 -32.93 3.91 -16.72
N ARG A 59 -34.03 4.52 -16.27
CA ARG A 59 -34.15 6.00 -16.27
C ARG A 59 -33.20 6.70 -15.31
N ASN A 60 -32.54 5.96 -14.42
CA ASN A 60 -31.63 6.49 -13.40
C ASN A 60 -30.14 6.49 -13.83
N LEU A 61 -29.80 6.00 -15.02
CA LEU A 61 -28.45 6.22 -15.55
C LEU A 61 -28.31 7.73 -15.84
N THR A 62 -27.16 8.32 -15.54
CA THR A 62 -26.96 9.76 -15.73
C THR A 62 -25.71 9.96 -16.59
N PRO A 63 -25.76 10.79 -17.65
CA PRO A 63 -24.58 11.03 -18.45
C PRO A 63 -23.64 11.96 -17.67
N TRP A 64 -22.33 11.77 -17.86
CA TRP A 64 -21.30 12.65 -17.30
C TRP A 64 -21.39 14.10 -17.84
N ALA A 65 -22.17 14.33 -18.91
CA ALA A 65 -22.47 15.64 -19.51
C ALA A 65 -23.84 15.64 -20.22
N PRO A 66 -24.57 16.77 -20.37
CA PRO A 66 -25.97 16.81 -20.80
C PRO A 66 -26.14 16.42 -22.28
N GLY A 67 -26.68 15.22 -22.54
CA GLY A 67 -26.97 14.73 -23.89
C GLY A 67 -28.04 13.65 -23.84
N GLU A 68 -28.67 13.39 -24.98
CA GLU A 68 -29.79 12.45 -25.10
C GLU A 68 -29.32 11.02 -24.77
N LEU A 69 -29.84 10.45 -23.68
CA LEU A 69 -29.67 9.04 -23.30
C LEU A 69 -30.87 8.27 -23.84
N ARG A 70 -30.62 7.26 -24.67
CA ARG A 70 -31.65 6.34 -25.13
C ARG A 70 -31.59 5.07 -24.29
N TYR A 71 -32.66 4.81 -23.56
CA TYR A 71 -32.85 3.58 -22.79
C TYR A 71 -33.73 2.63 -23.58
N GLU A 72 -33.12 1.65 -24.26
CA GLU A 72 -33.86 0.63 -24.99
C GLU A 72 -33.51 -0.74 -24.41
N LEU A 73 -34.51 -1.40 -23.79
CA LEU A 73 -34.47 -2.85 -23.61
C LEU A 73 -34.69 -3.47 -24.99
N LYS A 74 -33.62 -4.01 -25.58
CA LYS A 74 -33.71 -4.75 -26.84
C LYS A 74 -33.74 -6.25 -26.55
N SER A 75 -34.81 -6.93 -26.93
CA SER A 75 -34.72 -8.36 -27.25
C SER A 75 -33.94 -8.48 -28.56
N GLY A 76 -32.73 -9.03 -28.53
CA GLY A 76 -31.91 -9.14 -29.73
C GLY A 76 -32.55 -10.04 -30.78
N SER A 77 -32.79 -9.51 -31.99
CA SER A 77 -33.27 -10.29 -33.14
C SER A 77 -32.09 -10.99 -33.82
N ASN A 78 -31.59 -12.06 -33.21
CA ASN A 78 -30.85 -13.16 -33.86
C ASN A 78 -30.60 -14.33 -32.88
N GLY A 79 -31.63 -14.71 -32.11
CA GLY A 79 -31.61 -15.88 -31.23
C GLY A 79 -31.69 -15.55 -29.75
N SER A 80 -32.87 -15.74 -29.15
CA SER A 80 -33.18 -15.97 -27.71
C SER A 80 -32.59 -15.09 -26.57
N GLU A 81 -31.64 -14.18 -26.80
CA GLU A 81 -30.91 -13.53 -25.71
C GLU A 81 -31.51 -12.16 -25.31
N THR A 82 -31.89 -12.03 -24.04
CA THR A 82 -32.45 -10.79 -23.46
C THR A 82 -31.34 -9.98 -22.78
N PHE A 83 -31.27 -8.68 -23.07
CA PHE A 83 -30.31 -7.77 -22.43
C PHE A 83 -30.80 -6.32 -22.35
N ALA A 84 -30.16 -5.58 -21.45
CA ALA A 84 -30.17 -4.13 -21.32
C ALA A 84 -29.20 -3.48 -22.31
N GLU A 85 -29.54 -2.34 -22.90
CA GLU A 85 -28.55 -1.52 -23.62
C GLU A 85 -28.58 -0.07 -23.11
N ALA A 86 -27.43 0.42 -22.70
CA ALA A 86 -27.17 1.84 -22.44
C ALA A 86 -26.33 2.39 -23.59
N ARG A 87 -26.83 3.43 -24.26
CA ARG A 87 -26.22 4.01 -25.46
C ARG A 87 -26.20 5.53 -25.41
N THR A 88 -25.10 6.13 -25.87
CA THR A 88 -25.00 7.58 -26.07
C THR A 88 -23.99 7.92 -27.16
N ASN A 89 -24.24 9.00 -27.90
CA ASN A 89 -23.31 9.55 -28.90
C ASN A 89 -22.16 10.37 -28.27
N LYS A 90 -21.84 10.07 -27.00
CA LYS A 90 -20.83 10.77 -26.21
C LYS A 90 -19.70 9.82 -25.87
N HIS A 91 -18.59 10.41 -25.48
CA HIS A 91 -17.36 9.72 -25.07
C HIS A 91 -17.50 8.80 -23.84
N ALA A 92 -18.66 8.77 -23.16
CA ALA A 92 -18.88 7.93 -22.00
C ALA A 92 -20.36 7.62 -21.78
N VAL A 93 -20.66 6.39 -21.38
CA VAL A 93 -21.96 5.99 -20.81
C VAL A 93 -21.75 5.47 -19.40
N VAL A 94 -22.59 5.89 -18.44
CA VAL A 94 -22.47 5.45 -17.04
C VAL A 94 -23.81 4.95 -16.57
N GLY A 95 -23.83 3.70 -16.10
CA GLY A 95 -24.96 3.14 -15.39
C GLY A 95 -24.80 3.29 -13.88
N THR A 96 -25.74 3.98 -13.23
CA THR A 96 -25.73 4.16 -11.77
C THR A 96 -26.79 3.30 -11.12
N LEU A 97 -26.37 2.44 -10.19
CA LEU A 97 -27.24 1.75 -9.26
C LEU A 97 -27.19 2.47 -7.90
N LYS A 98 -28.22 3.26 -7.62
CA LYS A 98 -28.43 3.85 -6.29
C LYS A 98 -29.02 2.82 -5.35
N PHE A 99 -28.47 2.72 -4.15
CA PHE A 99 -28.98 1.79 -3.17
C PHE A 99 -30.14 2.43 -2.41
N PRO A 100 -31.27 1.72 -2.25
CA PRO A 100 -32.41 2.22 -1.47
C PRO A 100 -32.06 2.37 0.01
N THR A 101 -31.02 1.66 0.45
CA THR A 101 -30.45 1.70 1.79
C THR A 101 -28.92 1.74 1.68
N LEU A 102 -28.25 2.26 2.69
CA LEU A 102 -26.80 2.24 2.76
C LEU A 102 -26.27 0.79 2.75
N VAL A 103 -25.23 0.54 1.95
CA VAL A 103 -24.60 -0.78 1.81
C VAL A 103 -23.21 -0.73 2.43
N PRO A 104 -22.85 -1.59 3.39
CA PRO A 104 -21.50 -1.61 3.93
C PRO A 104 -20.48 -1.96 2.84
N VAL A 105 -19.31 -1.34 2.86
CA VAL A 105 -18.20 -1.74 1.99
C VAL A 105 -17.69 -3.13 2.35
N ALA A 106 -17.70 -3.48 3.63
CA ALA A 106 -17.33 -4.81 4.09
C ALA A 106 -18.33 -5.86 3.60
N ASP A 107 -17.80 -6.98 3.09
CA ASP A 107 -18.57 -8.18 2.69
C ASP A 107 -19.62 -7.94 1.57
N ALA A 108 -19.54 -6.80 0.87
CA ALA A 108 -20.37 -6.49 -0.27
C ALA A 108 -19.60 -6.63 -1.59
N PHE A 109 -20.29 -7.17 -2.59
CA PHE A 109 -19.76 -7.41 -3.92
C PHE A 109 -20.72 -6.86 -4.97
N ALA A 110 -20.17 -6.32 -6.05
CA ALA A 110 -20.89 -6.17 -7.30
C ALA A 110 -20.63 -7.40 -8.16
N GLU A 111 -21.70 -8.10 -8.55
CA GLU A 111 -21.64 -9.13 -9.58
C GLU A 111 -22.45 -8.68 -10.79
N PHE A 112 -21.81 -8.52 -11.94
CA PHE A 112 -22.50 -8.04 -13.13
C PHE A 112 -22.00 -8.74 -14.39
N GLU A 113 -22.91 -8.92 -15.35
CA GLU A 113 -22.60 -9.44 -16.67
C GLU A 113 -22.82 -8.33 -17.69
N TYR A 114 -21.75 -7.97 -18.39
CA TYR A 114 -21.77 -6.91 -19.38
C TYR A 114 -21.20 -7.37 -20.72
N ARG A 115 -21.57 -6.66 -21.80
CA ARG A 115 -20.97 -6.79 -23.12
C ARG A 115 -20.81 -5.42 -23.74
N VAL A 116 -19.65 -5.15 -24.31
CA VAL A 116 -19.46 -4.04 -25.25
C VAL A 116 -19.60 -4.60 -26.66
N PRO A 117 -20.54 -4.13 -27.50
CA PRO A 117 -20.70 -4.63 -28.86
C PRO A 117 -19.43 -4.51 -29.71
N ASP A 118 -19.34 -5.33 -30.75
CA ASP A 118 -18.28 -5.18 -31.75
C ASP A 118 -18.36 -3.82 -32.45
N GLY A 119 -17.19 -3.28 -32.83
CA GLY A 119 -17.08 -1.99 -33.52
C GLY A 119 -17.10 -0.76 -32.59
N ILE A 120 -17.31 -0.93 -31.29
CA ILE A 120 -17.20 0.16 -30.31
C ILE A 120 -15.72 0.39 -29.95
N ALA A 121 -15.23 1.61 -30.15
CA ALA A 121 -13.88 2.05 -29.78
C ALA A 121 -13.75 2.29 -28.26
N ALA A 122 -13.93 1.22 -27.50
CA ALA A 122 -13.92 1.23 -26.04
C ALA A 122 -12.50 1.24 -25.45
N LYS A 123 -12.33 2.01 -24.37
CA LYS A 123 -11.05 2.10 -23.64
C LYS A 123 -11.06 1.28 -22.36
N GLU A 124 -11.97 1.63 -21.47
CA GLU A 124 -11.98 1.11 -20.10
C GLU A 124 -13.40 1.08 -19.54
N ILE A 125 -13.65 0.11 -18.67
CA ILE A 125 -14.83 0.08 -17.80
C ILE A 125 -14.44 0.73 -16.47
N HIS A 126 -15.22 1.69 -16.01
CA HIS A 126 -15.08 2.34 -14.71
C HIS A 126 -16.07 1.74 -13.75
N LEU A 127 -15.61 1.38 -12.56
CA LEU A 127 -16.45 1.05 -11.42
C LEU A 127 -16.26 2.14 -10.35
N ASN A 128 -17.27 2.99 -10.14
CA ASN A 128 -17.22 4.02 -9.09
C ASN A 128 -18.10 3.64 -7.92
N LEU A 129 -17.52 3.67 -6.71
CA LEU A 129 -18.24 3.48 -5.46
C LEU A 129 -18.37 4.82 -4.75
N ARG A 130 -19.61 5.23 -4.46
CA ARG A 130 -19.89 6.45 -3.69
C ARG A 130 -20.09 6.08 -2.24
N ILE A 131 -19.27 6.66 -1.37
CA ILE A 131 -19.34 6.46 0.08
C ILE A 131 -20.05 7.66 0.73
N GLN A 132 -20.92 7.41 1.70
CA GLN A 132 -21.60 8.43 2.47
C GLN A 132 -20.59 9.33 3.19
N GLY A 133 -20.77 10.65 3.09
CA GLY A 133 -19.87 11.63 3.71
C GLY A 133 -18.51 11.81 3.03
N ALA A 134 -18.15 10.97 2.06
CA ALA A 134 -16.93 11.15 1.28
C ALA A 134 -17.12 12.23 0.20
N THR A 135 -16.13 13.12 0.07
CA THR A 135 -16.13 14.18 -0.94
C THR A 135 -15.78 13.67 -2.34
N LYS A 136 -15.14 12.50 -2.44
CA LYS A 136 -14.72 11.86 -3.69
C LYS A 136 -15.26 10.44 -3.77
N GLN A 137 -15.59 10.00 -4.99
CA GLN A 137 -15.86 8.59 -5.27
C GLN A 137 -14.56 7.80 -5.26
N SER A 138 -14.64 6.53 -4.84
CA SER A 138 -13.57 5.56 -5.10
C SER A 138 -13.79 4.97 -6.48
N ASN A 139 -12.73 4.82 -7.26
CA ASN A 139 -12.79 4.38 -8.64
C ASN A 139 -11.86 3.18 -8.84
N MET A 140 -12.32 2.21 -9.60
CA MET A 140 -11.52 1.13 -10.15
C MET A 140 -11.74 1.07 -11.65
N ARG A 141 -10.68 0.86 -12.42
CA ARG A 141 -10.74 0.73 -13.87
C ARG A 141 -10.45 -0.71 -14.28
N LEU A 142 -11.18 -1.19 -15.28
CA LEU A 142 -11.09 -2.55 -15.79
C LEU A 142 -10.83 -2.50 -17.31
N PRO A 143 -10.09 -3.49 -17.86
CA PRO A 143 -9.94 -3.63 -19.30
C PRO A 143 -11.29 -3.93 -19.95
N VAL A 144 -11.46 -3.51 -21.21
CA VAL A 144 -12.67 -3.80 -21.99
C VAL A 144 -12.46 -5.05 -22.84
N VAL A 145 -13.48 -5.90 -22.91
CA VAL A 145 -13.62 -6.97 -23.90
C VAL A 145 -14.82 -6.65 -24.78
N THR A 146 -14.62 -6.57 -26.09
CA THR A 146 -15.70 -6.35 -27.08
C THR A 146 -16.23 -7.68 -27.63
N GLY A 147 -17.47 -7.68 -28.11
CA GLY A 147 -18.09 -8.81 -28.82
C GLY A 147 -18.53 -9.98 -27.95
N LYS A 148 -18.14 -10.01 -26.67
CA LYS A 148 -18.41 -11.14 -25.75
C LYS A 148 -18.99 -10.68 -24.43
N TRP A 149 -19.80 -11.54 -23.82
CA TRP A 149 -20.28 -11.34 -22.46
C TRP A 149 -19.15 -11.61 -21.46
N VAL A 150 -18.93 -10.66 -20.57
CA VAL A 150 -17.98 -10.73 -19.46
C VAL A 150 -18.78 -10.74 -18.17
N ARG A 151 -18.46 -11.68 -17.28
CA ARG A 151 -18.99 -11.73 -15.93
C ARG A 151 -17.92 -11.22 -14.97
N GLU A 152 -18.31 -10.25 -14.16
CA GLU A 152 -17.48 -9.64 -13.14
C GLU A 152 -18.05 -9.92 -11.75
N LYS A 153 -17.17 -10.15 -10.78
CA LYS A 153 -17.51 -10.24 -9.36
C LYS A 153 -16.44 -9.51 -8.56
N ILE A 154 -16.77 -8.33 -8.05
CA ILE A 154 -15.80 -7.39 -7.47
C ILE A 154 -16.24 -7.00 -6.06
N SER A 155 -15.34 -7.16 -5.09
CA SER A 155 -15.55 -6.69 -3.72
C SER A 155 -15.54 -5.16 -3.66
N PHE A 156 -16.46 -4.55 -2.91
CA PHE A 156 -16.45 -3.12 -2.66
C PHE A 156 -15.15 -2.67 -1.95
N ALA A 157 -14.57 -3.52 -1.10
CA ALA A 157 -13.28 -3.26 -0.49
C ALA A 157 -12.18 -3.10 -1.55
N ASN A 158 -12.16 -3.95 -2.59
CA ASN A 158 -11.18 -3.85 -3.67
C ASN A 158 -11.33 -2.54 -4.45
N VAL A 159 -12.56 -2.04 -4.65
CA VAL A 159 -12.79 -0.74 -5.31
C VAL A 159 -12.17 0.43 -4.53
N ILE A 160 -12.03 0.30 -3.21
CA ILE A 160 -11.47 1.35 -2.35
C ILE A 160 -10.01 1.08 -1.89
N GLY A 161 -9.40 -0.01 -2.38
CA GLY A 161 -8.03 -0.40 -2.08
C GLY A 161 -7.88 -1.37 -0.90
N GLY A 162 -8.66 -2.45 -0.89
CA GLY A 162 -8.55 -3.52 0.11
C GLY A 162 -8.89 -3.03 1.51
N ASP A 163 -7.99 -3.26 2.47
CA ASP A 163 -8.17 -2.87 3.87
C ASP A 163 -7.77 -1.42 4.18
N ARG A 164 -7.44 -0.61 3.17
CA ARG A 164 -7.02 0.80 3.31
C ARG A 164 -7.92 1.65 4.20
N TRP A 165 -9.22 1.37 4.21
CA TRP A 165 -10.24 2.05 5.03
C TRP A 165 -10.25 1.61 6.50
N ARG A 166 -9.73 0.43 6.81
CA ARG A 166 -9.52 -0.06 8.19
C ARG A 166 -8.16 0.39 8.76
N LEU A 167 -7.14 0.50 7.89
CA LEU A 167 -5.74 0.73 8.27
C LEU A 167 -5.36 2.19 8.52
N ASN A 168 -5.92 3.13 7.74
CA ASN A 168 -5.58 4.54 7.88
C ASN A 168 -6.39 5.18 9.00
N GLY A 169 -5.84 5.24 10.22
CA GLY A 169 -6.36 6.04 11.33
C GLY A 169 -6.46 7.55 11.06
N ASP A 170 -6.18 8.00 9.83
CA ASP A 170 -6.45 9.35 9.34
C ASP A 170 -7.92 9.46 8.93
N GLY A 171 -8.79 9.78 9.89
CA GLY A 171 -10.24 9.96 9.72
C GLY A 171 -10.68 11.06 8.75
N ARG A 172 -9.80 11.56 7.88
CA ARG A 172 -10.05 12.66 6.94
C ARG A 172 -10.50 12.22 5.55
N ARG A 173 -10.24 10.98 5.11
CA ARG A 173 -10.60 10.54 3.74
C ARG A 173 -11.88 9.73 3.62
N LEU A 174 -12.25 8.97 4.66
CA LEU A 174 -13.51 8.25 4.76
C LEU A 174 -13.98 8.44 6.20
N THR A 175 -15.02 9.25 6.40
CA THR A 175 -15.56 9.52 7.75
C THR A 175 -15.97 8.19 8.38
N ARG A 176 -15.31 7.81 9.48
CA ARG A 176 -15.87 6.82 10.40
C ARG A 176 -17.19 7.40 10.88
N THR A 177 -18.30 6.72 10.61
CA THR A 177 -19.56 7.07 11.25
C THR A 177 -19.44 6.76 12.74
N ASP A 178 -20.00 7.62 13.60
CA ASP A 178 -20.00 7.43 15.06
C ASP A 178 -20.70 6.13 15.50
N THR A 179 -21.34 5.43 14.57
CA THR A 179 -22.06 4.17 14.75
C THR A 179 -21.18 2.94 14.64
N GLY A 180 -19.95 3.02 14.11
CA GLY A 180 -19.06 1.84 13.95
C GLY A 180 -19.34 0.98 12.72
N ASP A 181 -20.20 1.42 11.80
CA ASP A 181 -20.59 0.69 10.56
C ASP A 181 -19.47 0.54 9.50
N GLY A 182 -18.32 1.19 9.68
CA GLY A 182 -17.33 1.33 8.59
C GLY A 182 -17.87 2.23 7.46
N PRO A 183 -17.16 2.34 6.32
CA PRO A 183 -17.64 3.14 5.20
C PRO A 183 -18.89 2.50 4.58
N LEU A 184 -19.94 3.32 4.45
CA LEU A 184 -21.22 2.93 3.87
C LEU A 184 -21.35 3.48 2.45
N ALA A 185 -21.56 2.60 1.48
CA ALA A 185 -21.82 2.95 0.10
C ALA A 185 -23.27 3.36 -0.11
N THR A 186 -23.49 4.41 -0.92
CA THR A 186 -24.81 4.92 -1.31
C THR A 186 -25.19 4.50 -2.73
N SER A 187 -24.19 4.23 -3.57
CA SER A 187 -24.39 3.82 -4.96
C SER A 187 -23.11 3.21 -5.53
N ILE A 188 -23.30 2.43 -6.58
CA ILE A 188 -22.23 2.00 -7.48
C ILE A 188 -22.53 2.41 -8.91
N GLU A 189 -21.51 2.75 -9.66
CA GLU A 189 -21.58 3.17 -11.06
C GLU A 189 -20.71 2.25 -11.90
N VAL A 190 -21.25 1.72 -13.00
CA VAL A 190 -20.47 1.06 -14.05
C VAL A 190 -20.50 1.94 -15.29
N GLY A 191 -19.36 2.51 -15.63
CA GLY A 191 -19.17 3.33 -16.80
C GLY A 191 -18.37 2.63 -17.89
N LEU A 192 -18.67 2.94 -19.15
CA LEU A 192 -17.80 2.66 -20.28
C LEU A 192 -17.29 4.00 -20.81
N ILE A 193 -15.97 4.10 -20.95
CA ILE A 193 -15.30 5.21 -21.62
C ILE A 193 -14.89 4.76 -23.02
N VAL A 194 -15.15 5.60 -24.02
CA VAL A 194 -14.77 5.38 -25.43
C VAL A 194 -13.88 6.52 -25.92
N ASP A 195 -13.34 6.40 -27.13
CA ASP A 195 -12.64 7.49 -27.80
C ASP A 195 -13.51 8.76 -27.97
N LYS A 196 -12.87 9.94 -27.96
CA LYS A 196 -13.58 11.21 -28.15
C LYS A 196 -14.32 11.21 -29.50
N GLY A 197 -15.63 11.49 -29.45
CA GLY A 197 -16.50 11.47 -30.64
C GLY A 197 -17.05 10.10 -31.01
N GLY A 198 -16.63 9.03 -30.32
CA GLY A 198 -17.18 7.69 -30.48
C GLY A 198 -18.54 7.53 -29.81
N GLU A 199 -19.30 6.56 -30.32
CA GLU A 199 -20.52 6.08 -29.67
C GLU A 199 -20.15 5.14 -28.51
N ALA A 200 -20.73 5.38 -27.33
CA ALA A 200 -20.58 4.50 -26.19
C ALA A 200 -21.80 3.59 -26.07
N VAL A 201 -21.58 2.27 -26.13
CA VAL A 201 -22.62 1.25 -25.99
C VAL A 201 -22.19 0.21 -24.98
N LEU A 202 -22.98 0.04 -23.93
CA LEU A 202 -22.75 -0.95 -22.88
C LEU A 202 -24.03 -1.75 -22.67
N GLN A 203 -23.93 -3.07 -22.79
CA GLN A 203 -25.04 -3.98 -22.60
C GLN A 203 -24.91 -4.75 -21.29
N PHE A 204 -26.01 -5.01 -20.59
CA PHE A 204 -26.03 -5.77 -19.34
C PHE A 204 -27.05 -6.90 -19.39
N ARG A 205 -26.69 -8.07 -18.85
CA ARG A 205 -27.63 -9.18 -18.58
C ARG A 205 -28.04 -9.24 -17.12
N LYS A 206 -27.08 -8.92 -16.26
CA LYS A 206 -27.17 -9.12 -14.82
C LYS A 206 -26.41 -8.00 -14.12
N PHE A 207 -26.98 -7.50 -13.04
CA PHE A 207 -26.27 -6.67 -12.07
C PHE A 207 -26.88 -6.92 -10.71
N ASP A 208 -26.14 -7.65 -9.88
CA ASP A 208 -26.48 -7.91 -8.50
C ASP A 208 -25.47 -7.22 -7.59
N VAL A 209 -25.99 -6.56 -6.55
CA VAL A 209 -25.17 -6.32 -5.36
C VAL A 209 -25.43 -7.47 -4.42
N ILE A 210 -24.39 -8.26 -4.20
CA ILE A 210 -24.43 -9.40 -3.31
C ILE A 210 -23.76 -8.94 -2.03
N ARG A 211 -24.55 -8.84 -0.98
CA ARG A 211 -23.99 -8.83 0.37
C ARG A 211 -23.85 -10.28 0.77
N GLN A 212 -22.65 -10.72 1.11
CA GLN A 212 -22.52 -11.87 1.99
C GLN A 212 -22.77 -11.30 3.39
N PRO A 213 -23.94 -11.52 4.00
CA PRO A 213 -24.21 -10.89 5.28
C PRO A 213 -23.18 -11.39 6.29
N SER A 214 -22.33 -10.47 6.71
CA SER A 214 -21.84 -10.47 8.07
C SER A 214 -23.01 -10.10 8.99
N CYS A 215 -22.97 -10.60 10.22
CA CYS A 215 -24.09 -10.55 11.17
C CYS A 215 -24.45 -9.15 11.72
N TRP A 216 -24.18 -8.08 10.96
CA TRP A 216 -24.11 -6.72 11.48
C TRP A 216 -25.09 -5.75 10.79
N GLY A 217 -25.78 -4.97 11.62
CA GLY A 217 -25.92 -3.53 11.40
C GLY A 217 -24.54 -2.88 11.63
N PRO A 218 -24.34 -1.89 12.51
CA PRO A 218 -22.99 -1.45 12.84
C PRO A 218 -22.09 -2.60 13.29
N LEU A 219 -20.87 -2.66 12.75
CA LEU A 219 -19.88 -3.68 13.10
C LEU A 219 -19.60 -3.56 14.60
N ALA A 220 -20.05 -4.51 15.43
CA ALA A 220 -19.63 -4.44 16.84
C ALA A 220 -18.16 -4.77 16.90
N LEU A 221 -17.41 -3.79 17.35
CA LEU A 221 -15.97 -3.89 17.51
C LEU A 221 -15.68 -4.70 18.79
N PRO A 222 -14.73 -5.64 18.75
CA PRO A 222 -14.26 -6.30 19.95
C PRO A 222 -13.80 -5.24 20.95
N ARG A 223 -14.38 -5.31 22.14
CA ARG A 223 -13.99 -4.50 23.28
C ARG A 223 -12.93 -5.27 24.02
N ARG A 224 -11.92 -4.56 24.50
CA ARG A 224 -10.93 -5.18 25.37
C ARG A 224 -11.63 -5.59 26.65
N ILE A 225 -11.58 -6.87 27.00
CA ILE A 225 -12.03 -7.38 28.29
C ILE A 225 -10.83 -7.84 29.11
N ASP A 226 -10.83 -7.54 30.40
CA ASP A 226 -9.81 -8.05 31.32
C ASP A 226 -10.35 -9.33 31.99
N ILE A 227 -9.81 -10.51 31.64
CA ILE A 227 -10.28 -11.80 32.16
C ILE A 227 -9.60 -12.14 33.50
N PRO A 228 -10.33 -12.63 34.53
CA PRO A 228 -9.74 -13.04 35.80
C PRO A 228 -9.01 -14.39 35.70
N THR A 229 -8.32 -14.81 36.76
CA THR A 229 -7.65 -16.12 36.85
C THR A 229 -8.59 -17.30 36.65
N SER A 230 -9.85 -17.19 37.08
CA SER A 230 -10.87 -18.21 36.80
C SER A 230 -11.20 -18.34 35.32
N GLY A 231 -10.93 -17.29 34.53
CA GLY A 231 -11.34 -17.17 33.14
C GLY A 231 -12.75 -16.63 32.96
N VAL A 232 -13.16 -16.57 31.69
CA VAL A 232 -14.48 -16.16 31.23
C VAL A 232 -15.11 -17.24 30.37
N THR A 233 -16.43 -17.40 30.47
CA THR A 233 -17.22 -18.35 29.72
C THR A 233 -18.20 -17.67 28.80
N ARG A 234 -18.52 -18.36 27.70
CA ARG A 234 -19.64 -18.03 26.83
C ARG A 234 -20.37 -19.29 26.41
N THR A 235 -21.69 -19.27 26.48
CA THR A 235 -22.55 -20.36 26.04
C THR A 235 -23.10 -20.06 24.65
N LEU A 236 -22.99 -21.02 23.74
CA LEU A 236 -23.60 -20.97 22.41
C LEU A 236 -24.96 -21.67 22.45
N PRO A 237 -25.92 -21.27 21.59
CA PRO A 237 -27.27 -21.78 21.60
C PRO A 237 -27.34 -23.31 21.51
N SER A 238 -28.34 -23.88 22.19
CA SER A 238 -28.54 -25.33 22.31
C SER A 238 -29.38 -25.93 21.18
N SER A 239 -29.93 -25.13 20.28
CA SER A 239 -30.83 -25.57 19.20
C SER A 239 -30.20 -25.40 17.83
N GLY A 240 -30.27 -26.45 16.99
CA GLY A 240 -29.77 -26.45 15.62
C GLY A 240 -28.37 -27.04 15.46
N THR A 241 -27.96 -27.26 14.21
CA THR A 241 -26.60 -27.68 13.86
C THR A 241 -25.73 -26.44 13.70
N ILE A 242 -24.68 -26.33 14.51
CA ILE A 242 -23.67 -25.28 14.34
C ILE A 242 -22.63 -25.76 13.33
N THR A 243 -22.30 -24.93 12.35
CA THR A 243 -21.28 -25.17 11.31
C THR A 243 -20.46 -23.91 11.04
N ASN A 244 -19.31 -24.05 10.39
CA ASN A 244 -18.37 -22.97 10.09
C ASN A 244 -18.05 -22.14 11.35
N ALA A 245 -17.77 -22.82 12.45
CA ALA A 245 -17.57 -22.19 13.74
C ALA A 245 -16.08 -21.95 14.00
N TRP A 246 -15.75 -20.73 14.41
CA TRP A 246 -14.38 -20.29 14.59
C TRP A 246 -14.21 -19.29 15.70
N LEU A 247 -13.04 -19.28 16.34
CA LEU A 247 -12.63 -18.28 17.33
C LEU A 247 -11.32 -17.63 16.91
N GLN A 248 -11.30 -16.31 16.82
CA GLN A 248 -10.10 -15.49 16.73
C GLN A 248 -9.84 -14.84 18.09
N ILE A 249 -8.61 -14.95 18.60
CA ILE A 249 -8.27 -14.41 19.92
C ILE A 249 -6.83 -13.90 19.97
N ILE A 250 -6.66 -12.75 20.62
CA ILE A 250 -5.37 -12.18 21.01
C ILE A 250 -5.47 -11.83 22.49
N ALA A 251 -4.46 -12.24 23.26
CA ALA A 251 -4.41 -12.05 24.70
C ALA A 251 -3.05 -11.52 25.13
N ASP A 252 -2.98 -10.57 26.07
CA ASP A 252 -1.71 -9.96 26.51
C ASP A 252 -0.74 -10.98 27.11
N SER A 253 -1.27 -12.09 27.63
CA SER A 253 -0.53 -13.24 28.17
C SER A 253 -1.22 -14.53 27.72
N PRO A 254 -0.53 -15.68 27.72
CA PRO A 254 -1.11 -16.94 27.26
C PRO A 254 -2.42 -17.28 27.97
N VAL A 255 -3.47 -17.51 27.17
CA VAL A 255 -4.77 -18.02 27.61
C VAL A 255 -5.04 -19.36 26.95
N GLU A 256 -5.64 -20.28 27.67
CA GLU A 256 -6.15 -21.55 27.16
C GLU A 256 -7.59 -21.39 26.67
N VAL A 257 -7.89 -22.01 25.54
CA VAL A 257 -9.23 -22.09 24.96
C VAL A 257 -9.77 -23.49 25.15
N ILE A 258 -10.92 -23.61 25.82
CA ILE A 258 -11.58 -24.89 26.12
C ILE A 258 -13.00 -24.85 25.58
N VAL A 259 -13.38 -25.87 24.80
CA VAL A 259 -14.74 -26.06 24.28
C VAL A 259 -15.31 -27.36 24.81
N ASN A 260 -16.45 -27.29 25.51
CA ASN A 260 -17.13 -28.45 26.10
C ASN A 260 -16.21 -29.32 26.99
N GLY A 261 -15.27 -28.69 27.70
CA GLY A 261 -14.29 -29.40 28.53
C GLY A 261 -13.04 -29.90 27.78
N HIS A 262 -12.98 -29.76 26.46
CA HIS A 262 -11.82 -30.13 25.65
C HIS A 262 -10.94 -28.90 25.37
N SER A 263 -9.66 -28.98 25.75
CA SER A 263 -8.68 -27.94 25.43
C SER A 263 -8.35 -27.96 23.94
N LEU A 264 -8.45 -26.80 23.29
CA LEU A 264 -8.06 -26.58 21.90
C LEU A 264 -6.64 -26.02 21.76
N GLY A 265 -6.02 -25.66 22.89
CA GLY A 265 -4.69 -25.05 22.96
C GLY A 265 -4.70 -23.63 23.48
N THR A 266 -3.61 -22.91 23.24
CA THR A 266 -3.37 -21.59 23.83
C THR A 266 -3.32 -20.47 22.79
N ALA A 267 -3.72 -19.26 23.19
CA ALA A 267 -3.57 -18.02 22.43
C ALA A 267 -2.82 -16.97 23.25
N ALA A 268 -2.02 -16.14 22.58
CA ALA A 268 -1.26 -15.07 23.21
C ALA A 268 -1.17 -13.83 22.30
N LEU A 269 -0.39 -12.83 22.72
CA LEU A 269 -0.28 -11.54 22.04
C LEU A 269 0.44 -11.70 20.71
N ARG A 270 1.44 -12.58 20.68
CA ARG A 270 2.24 -12.89 19.49
C ARG A 270 2.06 -14.37 19.18
N ASN A 271 1.01 -14.69 18.40
CA ASN A 271 0.81 -16.06 17.90
C ASN A 271 1.68 -16.38 16.68
N VAL A 272 2.45 -15.40 16.20
CA VAL A 272 3.51 -15.64 15.22
C VAL A 272 4.63 -16.38 15.94
N ASP A 273 4.91 -17.59 15.48
CA ASP A 273 6.10 -18.32 15.89
C ASP A 273 7.33 -17.53 15.44
N THR A 274 7.90 -16.71 16.32
CA THR A 274 9.03 -15.84 16.02
C THR A 274 10.30 -16.61 15.67
N LYS A 275 10.34 -17.93 15.92
CA LYS A 275 11.41 -18.79 15.41
C LYS A 275 11.22 -19.06 13.91
N LYS A 276 9.97 -19.19 13.46
CA LYS A 276 9.62 -19.41 12.05
C LYS A 276 9.54 -18.12 11.23
N TRP A 277 9.15 -17.01 11.87
CA TRP A 277 8.92 -15.72 11.22
C TRP A 277 9.62 -14.57 11.97
N PRO A 278 10.96 -14.58 12.06
CA PRO A 278 11.72 -13.62 12.86
C PRO A 278 11.58 -12.17 12.39
N SER A 279 11.24 -11.89 11.13
CA SER A 279 11.14 -10.51 10.62
C SER A 279 9.76 -9.85 10.81
N THR A 280 8.75 -10.62 11.22
CA THR A 280 7.35 -10.14 11.31
C THR A 280 6.95 -9.89 12.77
N SER A 281 6.39 -8.71 13.06
CA SER A 281 6.14 -8.26 14.44
C SER A 281 4.71 -7.81 14.78
N ILE A 282 3.69 -8.28 14.05
CA ILE A 282 2.28 -7.94 14.37
C ILE A 282 1.63 -8.99 15.27
N PRO A 283 0.80 -8.57 16.25
CA PRO A 283 -0.08 -9.48 16.96
C PRO A 283 -1.14 -10.03 16.02
N VAL A 284 -0.93 -11.28 15.61
CA VAL A 284 -1.82 -12.10 14.81
C VAL A 284 -2.81 -12.78 15.73
N ALA A 285 -4.11 -12.77 15.41
CA ALA A 285 -5.04 -13.61 16.16
C ALA A 285 -4.70 -15.08 16.00
N ARG A 286 -4.80 -15.80 17.12
CA ARG A 286 -4.87 -17.25 17.05
C ARG A 286 -6.27 -17.59 16.57
N GLU A 287 -6.34 -18.38 15.51
CA GLU A 287 -7.60 -18.94 15.02
C GLU A 287 -7.78 -20.37 15.53
N PHE A 288 -9.00 -20.70 15.96
CA PHE A 288 -9.42 -22.04 16.31
C PHE A 288 -10.64 -22.41 15.48
N VAL A 289 -10.60 -23.57 14.80
CA VAL A 289 -11.78 -24.19 14.19
C VAL A 289 -12.53 -24.97 15.27
N LEU A 290 -13.83 -24.72 15.39
CA LEU A 290 -14.63 -25.27 16.49
C LEU A 290 -15.57 -26.39 16.03
N ASP A 291 -15.86 -26.53 14.73
CA ASP A 291 -16.84 -27.47 14.17
C ASP A 291 -16.75 -28.89 14.77
N THR A 292 -15.53 -29.44 14.88
CA THR A 292 -15.29 -30.80 15.38
C THR A 292 -15.44 -30.94 16.89
N HIS A 293 -15.65 -29.85 17.62
CA HIS A 293 -15.73 -29.81 19.09
C HIS A 293 -17.10 -29.37 19.60
N LEU A 294 -18.01 -28.97 18.70
CA LEU A 294 -19.36 -28.57 19.03
C LEU A 294 -20.32 -29.75 19.01
N ARG A 295 -21.24 -29.77 19.97
CA ARG A 295 -22.31 -30.74 20.11
C ARG A 295 -23.56 -30.23 19.41
N THR A 296 -24.17 -31.08 18.59
CA THR A 296 -25.44 -30.80 17.93
C THR A 296 -26.59 -30.86 18.92
N ASN A 297 -27.51 -29.90 18.86
CA ASN A 297 -28.72 -29.86 19.71
C ASN A 297 -28.45 -29.91 21.23
N GLN A 298 -27.29 -29.42 21.68
CA GLN A 298 -26.92 -29.30 23.09
C GLN A 298 -26.23 -27.95 23.33
N PRO A 299 -26.31 -27.37 24.54
CA PRO A 299 -25.58 -26.15 24.85
C PRO A 299 -24.07 -26.39 24.73
N ASN A 300 -23.38 -25.50 24.03
CA ASN A 300 -21.93 -25.54 23.90
C ASN A 300 -21.30 -24.48 24.78
N THR A 301 -20.28 -24.85 25.56
CA THR A 301 -19.60 -23.90 26.46
C THR A 301 -18.18 -23.66 25.98
N LEU A 302 -17.85 -22.39 25.75
CA LEU A 302 -16.50 -21.91 25.50
C LEU A 302 -15.97 -21.28 26.79
N LEU A 303 -14.78 -21.69 27.21
CA LEU A 303 -14.03 -21.13 28.33
C LEU A 303 -12.69 -20.60 27.83
N ILE A 304 -12.38 -19.35 28.17
CA ILE A 304 -11.08 -18.72 27.97
C ILE A 304 -10.50 -18.43 29.36
N ARG A 305 -9.34 -18.98 29.69
CA ARG A 305 -8.70 -18.77 30.99
C ARG A 305 -7.19 -18.54 30.86
N PRO A 306 -6.55 -17.77 31.75
CA PRO A 306 -5.09 -17.69 31.79
C PRO A 306 -4.43 -19.07 31.98
N VAL A 307 -3.28 -19.30 31.33
CA VAL A 307 -2.48 -20.53 31.51
C VAL A 307 -1.71 -20.51 32.83
N ASP A 308 -1.21 -19.33 33.23
CA ASP A 308 -0.43 -19.15 34.45
C ASP A 308 -1.32 -18.60 35.59
N ASN A 309 -1.45 -19.38 36.68
CA ASN A 309 -2.21 -19.01 37.88
C ASN A 309 -1.38 -18.21 38.91
N ALA A 310 -0.11 -17.91 38.60
CA ALA A 310 0.87 -17.38 39.52
C ALA A 310 0.86 -15.84 39.56
N GLY A 311 -0.19 -15.23 40.12
CA GLY A 311 -0.23 -13.81 40.44
C GLY A 311 -1.52 -13.11 40.03
N ALA A 312 -2.04 -12.27 40.92
CA ALA A 312 -3.32 -11.59 40.82
C ALA A 312 -3.35 -10.46 39.76
N THR A 313 -3.22 -10.80 38.49
CA THR A 313 -3.41 -9.86 37.39
C THR A 313 -4.35 -10.45 36.35
N SER A 314 -5.47 -9.77 36.13
CA SER A 314 -6.37 -10.06 35.02
C SER A 314 -5.63 -9.99 33.69
N VAL A 315 -5.94 -10.87 32.74
CA VAL A 315 -5.34 -10.91 31.41
C VAL A 315 -6.24 -10.16 30.43
N PRO A 316 -5.76 -9.07 29.82
CA PRO A 316 -6.49 -8.41 28.74
C PRO A 316 -6.65 -9.34 27.52
N VAL A 317 -7.85 -9.37 26.93
CA VAL A 317 -8.20 -10.19 25.77
C VAL A 317 -9.05 -9.39 24.78
N LEU A 318 -8.79 -9.62 23.49
CA LEU A 318 -9.69 -9.32 22.38
C LEU A 318 -10.03 -10.63 21.69
N CYS A 319 -11.31 -10.89 21.43
CA CYS A 319 -11.70 -12.05 20.63
C CYS A 319 -12.94 -11.79 19.78
N ALA A 320 -13.06 -12.55 18.72
CA ALA A 320 -14.27 -12.67 17.91
C ALA A 320 -14.55 -14.15 17.65
N LEU A 321 -15.80 -14.55 17.80
CA LEU A 321 -16.28 -15.91 17.61
C LEU A 321 -17.37 -15.87 16.55
N GLY A 322 -17.18 -16.56 15.43
CA GLY A 322 -18.20 -16.68 14.39
C GLY A 322 -18.73 -18.11 14.29
N TYR A 323 -20.00 -18.28 13.95
CA TYR A 323 -20.58 -19.59 13.62
C TYR A 323 -21.85 -19.48 12.78
N THR A 324 -22.28 -20.58 12.17
CA THR A 324 -23.48 -20.65 11.33
C THR A 324 -24.48 -21.64 11.91
N THR A 325 -25.76 -21.28 11.99
CA THR A 325 -26.88 -22.18 12.29
C THR A 325 -27.82 -22.24 11.09
N THR A 326 -28.94 -22.95 11.21
CA THR A 326 -30.04 -22.92 10.23
C THR A 326 -31.32 -22.44 10.92
N ASP A 327 -32.08 -21.57 10.26
CA ASP A 327 -33.42 -21.19 10.71
C ASP A 327 -34.44 -22.33 10.50
N THR A 328 -35.68 -22.08 10.91
CA THR A 328 -36.79 -23.03 10.76
C THR A 328 -37.15 -23.36 9.31
N GLU A 329 -36.69 -22.56 8.35
CA GLU A 329 -36.91 -22.72 6.91
C GLU A 329 -35.69 -23.38 6.21
N GLY A 330 -34.64 -23.71 6.97
CA GLY A 330 -33.42 -24.32 6.46
C GLY A 330 -32.41 -23.32 5.89
N ASN A 331 -32.64 -22.01 6.02
CA ASN A 331 -31.67 -21.00 5.61
C ASN A 331 -30.55 -20.91 6.63
N ALA A 332 -29.30 -20.83 6.17
CA ALA A 332 -28.18 -20.59 7.08
C ALA A 332 -28.34 -19.24 7.79
N ILE A 333 -27.95 -19.13 9.07
CA ILE A 333 -27.86 -17.90 9.86
C ILE A 333 -26.44 -17.78 10.38
N ARG A 334 -25.79 -16.66 10.14
CA ARG A 334 -24.45 -16.34 10.63
C ARG A 334 -24.53 -15.57 11.94
N HIS A 335 -23.72 -15.97 12.91
CA HIS A 335 -23.63 -15.37 14.24
C HIS A 335 -22.20 -14.95 14.56
N VAL A 336 -21.98 -13.73 15.07
CA VAL A 336 -20.73 -13.36 15.75
C VAL A 336 -21.00 -12.94 17.19
N LEU A 337 -20.05 -13.31 18.04
CA LEU A 337 -19.86 -12.77 19.38
C LEU A 337 -18.49 -12.10 19.41
N VAL A 338 -18.39 -10.98 20.10
CA VAL A 338 -17.11 -10.30 20.32
C VAL A 338 -16.80 -10.29 21.82
N SER A 339 -15.54 -10.03 22.17
CA SER A 339 -15.18 -9.72 23.56
C SER A 339 -15.90 -8.45 23.99
N ASP A 340 -16.74 -8.55 25.01
CA ASP A 340 -17.56 -7.46 25.58
C ASP A 340 -18.01 -7.79 27.00
N SER A 341 -18.78 -6.90 27.63
CA SER A 341 -19.34 -7.13 28.98
C SER A 341 -20.36 -8.27 29.08
N ASN A 342 -20.77 -8.91 27.98
CA ASN A 342 -21.77 -9.99 27.99
C ASN A 342 -21.14 -11.38 28.23
N TRP A 343 -19.82 -11.47 28.33
CA TRP A 343 -19.14 -12.69 28.79
C TRP A 343 -19.43 -12.92 30.29
N SER A 344 -19.41 -14.18 30.70
CA SER A 344 -19.59 -14.54 32.11
C SER A 344 -18.25 -14.87 32.75
N ILE A 345 -18.08 -14.60 34.04
CA ILE A 345 -16.88 -15.04 34.76
C ILE A 345 -17.06 -16.50 35.14
N ALA A 346 -16.01 -17.32 34.96
CA ALA A 346 -16.08 -18.76 35.19
C ALA A 346 -16.07 -19.17 36.68
N SER A 347 -16.13 -18.21 37.61
CA SER A 347 -16.14 -18.42 39.05
C SER A 347 -17.49 -18.03 39.65
N ASP A 348 -17.90 -18.71 40.72
CA ASP A 348 -19.08 -18.37 41.53
C ASP A 348 -18.91 -17.08 42.35
N THR A 349 -17.72 -16.46 42.34
CA THR A 349 -17.46 -15.20 43.04
C THR A 349 -17.86 -14.01 42.16
N PRO A 350 -18.63 -13.02 42.67
CA PRO A 350 -19.00 -11.83 41.90
C PRO A 350 -17.76 -11.02 41.51
N ALA A 351 -17.37 -11.08 40.25
CA ALA A 351 -16.44 -10.14 39.65
C ALA A 351 -17.12 -9.43 38.47
N ARG A 352 -16.55 -8.32 38.02
CA ARG A 352 -17.09 -7.54 36.89
C ARG A 352 -16.10 -7.60 35.73
N ILE A 353 -16.59 -7.96 34.54
CA ILE A 353 -15.83 -7.77 33.32
C ILE A 353 -15.74 -6.27 33.05
N THR A 354 -14.52 -5.74 33.12
CA THR A 354 -14.24 -4.38 32.65
C THR A 354 -14.07 -4.47 31.14
N ASP A 355 -14.91 -3.75 30.40
CA ASP A 355 -14.76 -3.63 28.96
C ASP A 355 -14.35 -2.20 28.56
N ARG A 356 -13.51 -2.08 27.54
CA ARG A 356 -13.07 -0.78 27.01
C ARG A 356 -13.09 -0.80 25.49
N PRO A 357 -13.50 0.29 24.81
CA PRO A 357 -13.34 0.40 23.37
C PRO A 357 -11.87 0.23 22.99
N TYR A 358 -11.59 -0.57 21.97
CA TYR A 358 -10.27 -0.57 21.35
C TYR A 358 -10.01 0.81 20.73
N LYS A 359 -9.07 1.56 21.28
CA LYS A 359 -8.58 2.79 20.66
C LYS A 359 -7.41 2.40 19.76
N GLY A 360 -7.55 2.52 18.44
CA GLY A 360 -6.52 2.15 17.44
C GLY A 360 -5.16 2.86 17.58
N ASN A 361 -5.03 3.73 18.58
CA ASN A 361 -3.83 4.40 19.02
C ASN A 361 -3.43 3.96 20.46
N GLU A 362 -3.53 2.67 20.81
CA GLU A 362 -2.78 2.08 21.94
C GLU A 362 -1.42 1.54 21.46
N PRO A 363 -0.42 2.40 21.17
CA PRO A 363 0.77 2.06 20.38
C PRO A 363 1.76 1.10 21.04
N ALA A 364 1.65 0.81 22.34
CA ALA A 364 2.69 0.04 23.05
C ALA A 364 2.37 -1.44 23.27
N ARG A 365 1.09 -1.83 23.23
CA ARG A 365 0.65 -3.14 23.76
C ARG A 365 0.18 -4.10 22.68
N TRP A 366 -0.72 -3.67 21.80
CA TRP A 366 -1.33 -4.51 20.74
C TRP A 366 -0.91 -4.11 19.32
N GLY A 367 0.13 -3.26 19.20
CA GLY A 367 0.46 -2.60 17.94
C GLY A 367 -0.62 -1.60 17.50
N ALA A 368 -0.32 -0.78 16.49
CA ALA A 368 -1.30 0.17 15.94
C ALA A 368 -2.48 -0.53 15.22
N ILE A 369 -2.35 -1.81 14.91
CA ILE A 369 -3.33 -2.58 14.13
C ILE A 369 -3.38 -4.03 14.62
N VAL A 370 -4.59 -4.53 14.89
CA VAL A 370 -4.86 -5.85 15.47
C VAL A 370 -5.57 -6.73 14.45
N ASP A 371 -5.06 -7.95 14.26
CA ASP A 371 -5.64 -8.91 13.33
C ASP A 371 -6.79 -9.71 13.95
N ILE A 372 -7.95 -9.07 14.11
CA ILE A 372 -9.18 -9.71 14.59
C ILE A 372 -10.35 -9.20 13.74
N TYR A 373 -11.31 -10.05 13.42
CA TYR A 373 -12.59 -9.66 12.86
C TYR A 373 -13.43 -8.83 13.85
N PRO A 374 -14.16 -7.77 13.43
CA PRO A 374 -14.14 -7.06 12.15
C PRO A 374 -13.10 -5.92 12.07
N LEU A 375 -12.14 -5.83 12.99
CA LEU A 375 -11.07 -4.81 12.97
C LEU A 375 -10.20 -4.91 11.71
N ARG A 376 -10.06 -6.10 11.14
CA ARG A 376 -9.51 -6.39 9.81
C ARG A 376 -10.46 -7.25 8.98
N ASN A 377 -10.16 -7.42 7.69
CA ASN A 377 -10.73 -8.53 6.93
C ASN A 377 -9.94 -9.80 7.27
N PRO A 378 -10.41 -10.73 8.13
CA PRO A 378 -10.28 -12.11 7.72
C PRO A 378 -11.10 -12.24 6.45
N GLN A 379 -10.54 -12.90 5.45
CA GLN A 379 -11.24 -13.15 4.21
C GLN A 379 -12.54 -13.94 4.50
N ALA A 380 -13.64 -13.21 4.63
CA ALA A 380 -15.06 -13.59 4.60
C ALA A 380 -15.51 -14.87 5.34
N TRP A 381 -15.74 -14.83 6.67
CA TRP A 381 -16.56 -15.81 7.46
C TRP A 381 -16.15 -17.29 7.41
N THR A 382 -15.25 -17.63 6.52
CA THR A 382 -14.64 -18.93 6.33
C THR A 382 -13.26 -18.78 6.92
N THR A 383 -13.05 -19.38 8.08
CA THR A 383 -11.70 -19.80 8.41
C THR A 383 -11.13 -20.62 7.25
N SER A 384 -9.81 -20.71 7.21
CA SER A 384 -8.97 -21.43 6.23
C SER A 384 -9.47 -22.80 5.70
N ALA A 385 -10.49 -23.40 6.32
CA ALA A 385 -11.14 -24.62 5.91
C ALA A 385 -12.21 -24.50 4.80
N THR A 386 -12.84 -23.34 4.54
CA THR A 386 -14.06 -23.31 3.68
C THR A 386 -14.16 -22.25 2.58
N PHE A 387 -13.15 -21.40 2.38
CA PHE A 387 -12.88 -20.84 1.05
C PHE A 387 -11.74 -21.64 0.43
N PRO A 388 -11.70 -21.82 -0.91
CA PRO A 388 -10.43 -22.04 -1.56
C PRO A 388 -9.61 -20.76 -1.35
N HIS A 389 -8.86 -20.69 -0.25
CA HIS A 389 -7.63 -19.92 -0.34
C HIS A 389 -6.87 -20.56 -1.47
N ASP A 390 -6.71 -19.78 -2.51
CA ASP A 390 -5.89 -20.13 -3.63
C ASP A 390 -4.40 -20.27 -3.19
N ALA A 391 -4.09 -19.85 -1.95
CA ALA A 391 -2.97 -20.25 -1.12
C ALA A 391 -3.27 -21.48 -0.25
N THR A 392 -3.51 -22.64 -0.85
CA THR A 392 -3.44 -23.91 -0.12
C THR A 392 -2.04 -24.03 0.51
N PRO A 393 -1.92 -24.45 1.80
CA PRO A 393 -0.61 -24.77 2.36
C PRO A 393 0.12 -25.71 1.43
N PHE A 394 1.40 -25.44 1.18
CA PHE A 394 2.16 -26.34 0.33
C PHE A 394 2.18 -27.73 0.94
N SER A 395 1.81 -28.72 0.13
CA SER A 395 1.99 -30.12 0.48
C SER A 395 3.47 -30.41 0.73
N THR A 396 3.75 -31.48 1.47
CA THR A 396 5.13 -31.93 1.72
C THR A 396 5.93 -32.08 0.42
N ALA A 397 5.28 -32.53 -0.66
CA ALA A 397 5.90 -32.66 -1.98
C ALA A 397 6.24 -31.29 -2.61
N GLN A 398 5.32 -30.33 -2.55
CA GLN A 398 5.57 -28.97 -3.04
C GLN A 398 6.70 -28.28 -2.26
N LEU A 399 6.73 -28.43 -0.93
CA LEU A 399 7.83 -27.90 -0.11
C LEU A 399 9.17 -28.56 -0.45
N ALA A 400 9.18 -29.87 -0.69
CA ALA A 400 10.38 -30.57 -1.12
C ALA A 400 10.89 -30.04 -2.48
N ASP A 401 9.99 -29.75 -3.42
CA ASP A 401 10.32 -29.19 -4.72
C ASP A 401 10.87 -27.75 -4.61
N VAL A 402 10.24 -26.91 -3.79
CA VAL A 402 10.72 -25.55 -3.46
C VAL A 402 12.15 -25.61 -2.93
N ARG A 403 12.40 -26.46 -1.92
CA ARG A 403 13.72 -26.60 -1.29
C ARG A 403 14.75 -27.17 -2.26
N ALA A 404 14.39 -28.18 -3.06
CA ALA A 404 15.27 -28.75 -4.07
C ALA A 404 15.65 -27.72 -5.13
N THR A 405 14.67 -26.97 -5.62
CA THR A 405 14.87 -25.85 -6.56
C THR A 405 15.80 -24.81 -5.96
N ALA A 406 15.53 -24.35 -4.74
CA ALA A 406 16.35 -23.35 -4.05
C ALA A 406 17.80 -23.83 -3.90
N ASN A 407 17.99 -25.05 -3.40
CA ASN A 407 19.31 -25.66 -3.24
C ASN A 407 20.08 -25.78 -4.57
N SER A 408 19.39 -26.10 -5.68
CA SER A 408 20.02 -26.15 -7.01
C SER A 408 20.49 -24.79 -7.53
N LEU A 409 19.91 -23.71 -7.01
CA LEU A 409 20.21 -22.34 -7.38
C LEU A 409 21.13 -21.64 -6.37
N HIS A 410 21.43 -22.25 -5.23
CA HIS A 410 22.40 -21.71 -4.29
C HIS A 410 23.76 -21.60 -4.95
N LEU A 411 24.44 -20.48 -4.69
CA LEU A 411 25.83 -20.30 -5.08
C LEU A 411 26.70 -20.45 -3.83
N PRO A 412 27.84 -21.13 -3.93
CA PRO A 412 28.73 -21.27 -2.78
C PRO A 412 29.25 -19.89 -2.37
N ALA A 413 29.49 -19.68 -1.07
CA ALA A 413 29.83 -18.37 -0.51
C ALA A 413 31.12 -17.76 -1.08
N ASP A 414 31.99 -18.57 -1.68
CA ASP A 414 33.21 -18.13 -2.38
C ASP A 414 32.96 -17.67 -3.83
N ALA A 415 31.74 -17.86 -4.36
CA ALA A 415 31.32 -17.28 -5.63
C ALA A 415 31.30 -15.75 -5.57
N PHE A 416 31.23 -15.17 -4.36
CA PHE A 416 31.33 -13.74 -4.22
C PHE A 416 32.76 -13.23 -4.02
N PRO A 417 33.06 -12.12 -4.71
CA PRO A 417 34.15 -11.22 -4.40
C PRO A 417 34.43 -10.92 -2.91
N ARG A 418 35.49 -11.42 -2.27
CA ARG A 418 35.85 -10.94 -0.91
C ARG A 418 36.05 -9.42 -0.91
N THR A 419 35.19 -8.69 -0.18
CA THR A 419 35.26 -7.22 -0.08
C THR A 419 36.13 -6.81 1.09
N GLY A 420 37.02 -5.84 0.85
CA GLY A 420 37.78 -5.15 1.88
C GLY A 420 38.37 -3.85 1.31
N PRO A 421 39.03 -3.01 2.13
CA PRO A 421 39.58 -1.74 1.67
C PRO A 421 40.55 -1.87 0.48
N ALA A 422 41.23 -3.02 0.35
CA ALA A 422 42.16 -3.31 -0.74
C ALA A 422 41.48 -3.72 -2.06
N THR A 423 40.23 -4.16 -2.02
CA THR A 423 39.45 -4.64 -3.18
C THR A 423 38.02 -4.10 -3.12
N PRO A 424 37.82 -2.79 -3.34
CA PRO A 424 36.52 -2.16 -3.15
C PRO A 424 35.58 -2.37 -4.34
N TRP A 425 34.28 -2.32 -4.08
CA TRP A 425 33.31 -1.96 -5.12
C TRP A 425 33.61 -0.53 -5.58
N ARG A 426 33.63 -0.30 -6.89
CA ARG A 426 33.89 1.03 -7.46
C ARG A 426 33.08 1.26 -8.72
N THR A 427 33.05 2.51 -9.18
CA THR A 427 32.52 2.89 -10.49
C THR A 427 33.66 3.11 -11.47
N ALA A 428 33.47 2.73 -12.73
CA ALA A 428 34.44 3.02 -13.79
C ALA A 428 33.77 3.78 -14.94
N ALA A 429 34.41 4.88 -15.35
CA ALA A 429 33.99 5.68 -16.49
C ALA A 429 34.17 4.90 -17.80
N PRO A 430 33.42 5.24 -18.87
CA PRO A 430 33.65 4.69 -20.20
C PRO A 430 35.11 4.84 -20.64
N ALA A 431 35.63 3.82 -21.32
CA ALA A 431 37.00 3.79 -21.85
C ALA A 431 38.14 4.04 -20.83
N SER A 432 37.85 3.91 -19.53
CA SER A 432 38.88 4.00 -18.49
C SER A 432 39.61 2.66 -18.28
N PRO A 433 40.81 2.65 -17.66
CA PRO A 433 41.49 1.41 -17.31
C PRO A 433 40.59 0.50 -16.44
N GLY A 434 40.25 -0.69 -16.94
CA GLY A 434 39.31 -1.62 -16.30
C GLY A 434 37.85 -1.50 -16.75
N ASN A 435 37.53 -0.60 -17.69
CA ASN A 435 36.23 -0.54 -18.36
C ASN A 435 36.39 -0.13 -19.84
N PRO A 436 36.59 -1.10 -20.75
CA PRO A 436 36.68 -0.83 -22.19
C PRO A 436 35.32 -0.51 -22.83
N SER A 437 34.22 -0.62 -22.08
CA SER A 437 32.86 -0.36 -22.59
C SER A 437 32.65 1.13 -22.86
N PRO A 438 31.79 1.50 -23.83
CA PRO A 438 31.34 2.89 -24.01
C PRO A 438 30.37 3.36 -22.91
N ARG A 439 30.13 2.56 -21.88
CA ARG A 439 29.18 2.82 -20.80
C ARG A 439 29.88 2.88 -19.45
N TRP A 440 29.31 3.60 -18.51
CA TRP A 440 29.67 3.47 -17.10
C TRP A 440 29.38 2.05 -16.61
N LYS A 441 30.18 1.59 -15.64
CA LYS A 441 30.02 0.27 -15.03
C LYS A 441 30.22 0.36 -13.52
N LEU A 442 29.50 -0.49 -12.80
CA LEU A 442 29.95 -0.93 -11.48
C LEU A 442 31.09 -1.93 -11.71
N ILE A 443 32.09 -1.92 -10.84
CA ILE A 443 33.21 -2.83 -10.90
C ILE A 443 33.27 -3.58 -9.58
N THR A 444 33.26 -4.91 -9.67
CA THR A 444 33.39 -5.79 -8.51
C THR A 444 34.79 -5.65 -7.87
N PRO A 445 34.96 -6.11 -6.62
CA PRO A 445 36.29 -6.23 -6.00
C PRO A 445 37.36 -6.95 -6.84
N GLN A 446 37.00 -7.89 -7.72
CA GLN A 446 37.91 -8.63 -8.62
C GLN A 446 38.10 -7.92 -9.96
N SER A 447 37.65 -6.67 -10.07
CA SER A 447 37.72 -5.89 -11.30
C SER A 447 36.90 -6.43 -12.46
N ILE A 448 35.79 -7.11 -12.17
CA ILE A 448 34.84 -7.59 -13.17
C ILE A 448 33.78 -6.49 -13.39
N PRO A 449 33.48 -6.11 -14.64
CA PRO A 449 32.35 -5.24 -14.95
C PRO A 449 31.03 -5.83 -14.46
N TYR A 450 30.18 -4.97 -13.91
CA TYR A 450 28.91 -5.34 -13.32
C TYR A 450 27.84 -4.30 -13.66
N HIS A 451 26.63 -4.79 -13.89
CA HIS A 451 25.44 -3.96 -14.07
C HIS A 451 24.36 -4.49 -13.13
N PHE A 452 23.81 -3.62 -12.29
CA PHE A 452 22.88 -4.04 -11.26
C PHE A 452 21.46 -4.09 -11.80
N LEU A 453 20.85 -5.27 -11.81
CA LEU A 453 19.46 -5.48 -12.19
C LEU A 453 18.73 -6.08 -10.99
N GLY A 454 17.95 -5.24 -10.32
CA GLY A 454 17.36 -5.58 -9.04
C GLY A 454 15.83 -5.48 -8.98
N THR A 455 15.26 -6.09 -7.95
CA THR A 455 13.90 -5.83 -7.48
C THR A 455 13.89 -5.59 -5.97
N GLN A 456 12.75 -5.20 -5.40
CA GLN A 456 12.62 -4.80 -3.99
C GLN A 456 11.23 -5.17 -3.44
N VAL A 457 10.99 -4.90 -2.15
CA VAL A 457 9.73 -5.23 -1.43
C VAL A 457 9.54 -6.73 -1.25
N ILE A 458 10.58 -7.41 -0.73
CA ILE A 458 10.64 -8.87 -0.56
C ILE A 458 10.27 -9.32 0.87
N GLY A 459 10.14 -8.39 1.82
CA GLY A 459 9.68 -8.75 3.16
C GLY A 459 8.17 -8.96 3.23
N LEU A 460 7.68 -9.36 4.40
CA LEU A 460 6.24 -9.44 4.63
C LEU A 460 5.69 -8.19 5.34
N PHE A 461 4.61 -7.70 4.72
CA PHE A 461 3.70 -6.54 4.89
C PHE A 461 2.62 -6.47 5.95
N PRO A 462 2.73 -6.90 7.22
CA PRO A 462 1.52 -7.09 8.00
C PRO A 462 0.76 -5.77 8.30
N ARG A 463 1.38 -4.56 8.19
CA ARG A 463 0.65 -3.27 8.25
C ARG A 463 0.31 -2.73 6.86
N GLU A 464 1.19 -2.90 5.89
CA GLU A 464 1.15 -2.22 4.60
C GLU A 464 0.54 -3.04 3.44
N ASN A 465 0.68 -4.36 3.47
CA ASN A 465 0.01 -5.30 2.58
C ASN A 465 -0.37 -6.58 3.36
N TYR A 466 -1.50 -6.50 4.05
CA TYR A 466 -1.94 -7.54 4.96
C TYR A 466 -2.38 -8.80 4.21
N HIS A 467 -3.10 -8.64 3.08
CA HIS A 467 -3.53 -9.76 2.26
C HIS A 467 -2.33 -10.61 1.80
N TYR A 468 -1.30 -9.97 1.24
CA TYR A 468 -0.08 -10.68 0.84
C TYR A 468 0.61 -11.35 2.02
N TYR A 469 0.79 -10.62 3.12
CA TYR A 469 1.36 -11.17 4.35
C TYR A 469 0.62 -12.45 4.81
N ARG A 470 -0.71 -12.46 4.77
CA ARG A 470 -1.51 -13.64 5.14
C ARG A 470 -1.39 -14.78 4.17
N SER A 471 -1.58 -14.53 2.89
CA SER A 471 -1.44 -15.55 1.87
C SER A 471 -0.06 -16.23 1.95
N MET A 472 1.01 -15.48 2.25
CA MET A 472 2.35 -16.08 2.45
C MET A 472 2.48 -16.83 3.77
N SER A 473 1.98 -16.27 4.87
CA SER A 473 2.04 -16.91 6.21
C SER A 473 1.27 -18.24 6.26
N ASP A 474 0.18 -18.34 5.52
CA ASP A 474 -0.68 -19.53 5.47
C ASP A 474 -0.12 -20.59 4.51
N ARG A 475 0.55 -20.15 3.42
CA ARG A 475 1.13 -21.04 2.41
C ARG A 475 2.41 -21.72 2.87
N TYR A 476 3.32 -20.95 3.49
CA TYR A 476 4.65 -21.42 3.86
C TYR A 476 4.74 -21.72 5.35
N PRO A 477 5.41 -22.82 5.75
CA PRO A 477 5.55 -23.16 7.16
C PRO A 477 6.60 -22.30 7.89
N SER A 478 7.46 -21.56 7.18
CA SER A 478 8.48 -20.67 7.74
C SER A 478 8.86 -19.54 6.77
N GLU A 479 9.48 -18.49 7.31
CA GLU A 479 10.08 -17.40 6.54
C GLU A 479 11.21 -17.90 5.64
N ASP A 480 11.99 -18.88 6.09
CA ASP A 480 13.07 -19.46 5.29
C ASP A 480 12.53 -20.15 4.04
N ASP A 481 11.43 -20.90 4.15
CA ASP A 481 10.78 -21.54 3.00
C ASP A 481 10.18 -20.51 2.04
N TYR A 482 9.57 -19.45 2.57
CA TYR A 482 9.06 -18.32 1.78
C TYR A 482 10.18 -17.61 1.00
N LEU A 483 11.28 -17.28 1.68
CA LEU A 483 12.43 -16.60 1.08
C LEU A 483 13.15 -17.50 0.08
N ALA A 484 13.29 -18.80 0.38
CA ALA A 484 13.88 -19.75 -0.55
C ALA A 484 13.13 -19.81 -1.89
N ASP A 485 11.80 -19.87 -1.85
CA ASP A 485 10.98 -19.84 -3.07
C ASP A 485 11.06 -18.47 -3.78
N THR A 486 10.85 -17.39 -3.03
CA THR A 486 10.84 -16.02 -3.56
C THR A 486 12.16 -15.66 -4.24
N LEU A 487 13.29 -15.92 -3.58
CA LEU A 487 14.62 -15.60 -4.10
C LEU A 487 15.02 -16.52 -5.26
N ALA A 488 14.61 -17.79 -5.24
CA ALA A 488 14.75 -18.68 -6.39
C ALA A 488 13.99 -18.14 -7.61
N GLN A 489 12.76 -17.65 -7.43
CA GLN A 489 11.97 -17.04 -8.50
C GLN A 489 12.60 -15.74 -9.00
N ILE A 490 13.03 -14.84 -8.11
CA ILE A 490 13.75 -13.60 -8.48
C ILE A 490 14.97 -13.91 -9.34
N LYS A 491 15.77 -14.92 -8.95
CA LYS A 491 16.92 -15.37 -9.74
C LYS A 491 16.52 -15.96 -11.09
N LYS A 492 15.47 -16.79 -11.15
CA LYS A 492 14.93 -17.35 -12.41
C LYS A 492 14.43 -16.27 -13.37
N LEU A 493 13.93 -15.15 -12.85
CA LEU A 493 13.53 -13.97 -13.62
C LEU A 493 14.73 -13.17 -14.16
N GLY A 494 15.97 -13.60 -13.92
CA GLY A 494 17.18 -12.96 -14.44
C GLY A 494 17.64 -11.74 -13.65
N PHE A 495 17.07 -11.47 -12.47
CA PHE A 495 17.63 -10.46 -11.56
C PHE A 495 18.93 -10.98 -10.95
N ASN A 496 19.93 -10.10 -10.84
CA ASN A 496 21.23 -10.39 -10.22
C ASN A 496 21.40 -9.68 -8.86
N GLY A 497 20.35 -9.00 -8.40
CA GLY A 497 20.37 -8.39 -7.09
C GLY A 497 19.01 -8.01 -6.54
N ILE A 498 19.03 -7.52 -5.31
CA ILE A 498 17.87 -7.04 -4.57
C ILE A 498 18.18 -5.68 -3.95
N ALA A 499 17.17 -4.83 -3.86
CA ALA A 499 17.31 -3.45 -3.45
C ALA A 499 16.41 -3.15 -2.25
N PRO A 500 16.67 -2.03 -1.55
CA PRO A 500 15.93 -1.69 -0.36
C PRO A 500 14.71 -0.88 -0.72
N ALA A 501 13.61 -1.22 -0.06
CA ALA A 501 12.46 -0.37 0.17
C ALA A 501 11.84 -0.97 1.44
N ILE A 502 11.09 -2.05 1.24
CA ILE A 502 10.66 -2.94 2.30
C ILE A 502 11.24 -4.34 2.02
N THR A 503 12.55 -4.44 1.98
CA THR A 503 13.26 -5.73 1.88
C THR A 503 13.84 -6.02 3.25
N THR A 504 13.52 -7.19 3.83
CA THR A 504 13.95 -7.50 5.20
C THR A 504 15.44 -7.83 5.25
N GLU A 505 16.04 -7.68 6.43
CA GLU A 505 17.41 -8.15 6.67
C GLU A 505 17.58 -9.63 6.38
N THR A 506 16.59 -10.45 6.75
CA THR A 506 16.58 -11.88 6.44
C THR A 506 16.59 -12.10 4.94
N ALA A 507 15.79 -11.37 4.17
CA ALA A 507 15.80 -11.46 2.70
C ALA A 507 17.16 -11.07 2.09
N PHE A 508 17.85 -10.05 2.62
CA PHE A 508 19.19 -9.68 2.17
C PHE A 508 20.21 -10.80 2.43
N ARG A 509 20.22 -11.35 3.65
CA ARG A 509 21.10 -12.47 4.01
C ARG A 509 20.81 -13.73 3.20
N SER A 510 19.54 -14.12 3.07
CA SER A 510 19.17 -15.28 2.26
C SER A 510 19.51 -15.02 0.78
N GLY A 511 19.34 -13.80 0.27
CA GLY A 511 19.68 -13.42 -1.10
C GLY A 511 21.15 -13.66 -1.45
N HIS A 512 22.05 -13.45 -0.48
CA HIS A 512 23.46 -13.83 -0.62
C HIS A 512 23.61 -15.32 -0.98
N ASP A 513 22.88 -16.23 -0.34
CA ASP A 513 23.01 -17.67 -0.63
C ASP A 513 22.56 -18.03 -2.07
N PHE A 514 21.76 -17.16 -2.71
CA PHE A 514 21.38 -17.27 -4.11
C PHE A 514 22.33 -16.56 -5.08
N GLY A 515 23.41 -15.94 -4.60
CA GLY A 515 24.30 -15.13 -5.43
C GLY A 515 23.74 -13.77 -5.83
N LEU A 516 22.72 -13.27 -5.12
CA LEU A 516 22.14 -11.95 -5.37
C LEU A 516 22.92 -10.88 -4.62
N THR A 517 23.44 -9.90 -5.36
CA THR A 517 24.05 -8.70 -4.78
C THR A 517 22.99 -7.74 -4.27
N TYR A 518 23.34 -6.79 -3.41
CA TYR A 518 22.34 -5.88 -2.89
C TYR A 518 22.84 -4.49 -2.49
N PHE A 519 21.89 -3.55 -2.51
CA PHE A 519 22.01 -2.26 -1.84
C PHE A 519 21.16 -2.27 -0.57
N GLU A 520 21.66 -1.67 0.50
CA GLU A 520 20.91 -1.41 1.73
C GLU A 520 20.43 0.04 1.80
N PHE A 521 19.53 0.32 2.74
CA PHE A 521 19.04 1.66 3.00
C PHE A 521 19.28 2.06 4.44
N LEU A 522 19.80 3.27 4.66
CA LEU A 522 19.87 3.84 5.99
C LEU A 522 19.64 5.35 5.95
N GLY A 523 18.39 5.73 6.20
CA GLY A 523 17.99 7.12 6.42
C GLY A 523 18.57 7.73 7.70
N PRO A 524 18.36 9.05 7.89
CA PRO A 524 18.93 9.80 9.00
C PRO A 524 18.45 9.28 10.36
N ALA A 525 19.27 9.51 11.39
CA ALA A 525 18.88 9.37 12.78
C ALA A 525 17.75 10.33 13.12
N SER A 526 16.91 9.92 14.07
CA SER A 526 15.93 10.83 14.67
C SER A 526 16.63 12.03 15.28
N GLY A 527 16.05 13.21 15.12
CA GLY A 527 16.60 14.46 15.61
C GLY A 527 15.56 15.58 15.49
N VAL A 528 15.96 16.79 15.84
CA VAL A 528 15.13 17.99 15.63
C VAL A 528 15.02 18.21 14.12
N PRO A 529 13.81 18.14 13.50
CA PRO A 529 13.65 18.48 12.10
C PRO A 529 13.80 19.98 11.87
N ILE A 530 14.27 20.37 10.69
CA ILE A 530 14.16 21.77 10.26
C ILE A 530 12.69 22.17 10.11
N ARG A 531 12.42 23.46 10.26
CA ARG A 531 11.05 24.01 10.34
C ARG A 531 10.91 25.26 9.51
N ASP A 532 9.69 25.51 9.05
CA ASP A 532 9.32 26.80 8.47
C ASP A 532 8.88 27.81 9.55
N PHE A 533 8.51 29.00 9.09
CA PHE A 533 8.06 30.12 9.93
C PHE A 533 6.82 29.75 10.77
N GLU A 534 5.90 28.95 10.24
CA GLU A 534 4.71 28.47 10.95
C GLU A 534 4.98 27.28 11.89
N GLY A 535 6.23 26.82 11.97
CA GLY A 535 6.66 25.70 12.80
C GLY A 535 6.33 24.33 12.20
N ARG A 536 5.91 24.25 10.94
CA ARG A 536 5.72 22.97 10.23
C ARG A 536 7.07 22.31 10.03
N THR A 537 7.13 21.02 10.33
CA THR A 537 8.37 20.25 10.25
C THR A 537 8.60 19.72 8.84
N TYR A 538 9.84 19.77 8.40
CA TYR A 538 10.29 19.07 7.21
C TYR A 538 10.88 17.70 7.57
N ARG A 539 11.02 16.79 6.59
CA ARG A 539 11.55 15.43 6.84
C ARG A 539 13.05 15.41 7.16
N MET A 540 13.81 16.38 6.65
CA MET A 540 15.25 16.49 6.92
C MET A 540 15.50 16.93 8.38
N PRO A 541 16.39 16.25 9.12
CA PRO A 541 16.86 16.73 10.42
C PRO A 541 17.66 18.03 10.26
N ASP A 542 17.76 18.82 11.32
CA ASP A 542 18.63 20.01 11.36
C ASP A 542 20.10 19.58 11.22
N PRO A 543 20.76 19.85 10.08
CA PRO A 543 22.12 19.38 9.85
C PRO A 543 23.15 20.16 10.67
N PHE A 544 22.78 21.25 11.34
CA PHE A 544 23.66 22.05 12.20
C PHE A 544 23.57 21.62 13.67
N ASN A 545 22.57 20.82 14.04
CA ASN A 545 22.40 20.32 15.39
C ASN A 545 23.47 19.26 15.75
N ALA A 546 24.32 19.57 16.73
CA ALA A 546 25.42 18.67 17.13
C ALA A 546 24.93 17.33 17.69
N ALA A 547 23.85 17.32 18.48
CA ALA A 547 23.28 16.11 19.04
C ALA A 547 22.77 15.15 17.94
N TRP A 548 22.15 15.69 16.88
CA TRP A 548 21.77 14.90 15.72
C TRP A 548 22.99 14.33 14.98
N ARG A 549 24.05 15.13 14.79
CA ARG A 549 25.29 14.66 14.15
C ARG A 549 25.90 13.47 14.91
N ASP A 550 25.97 13.55 16.23
CA ASP A 550 26.48 12.46 17.07
C ASP A 550 25.57 11.22 17.04
N ALA A 551 24.25 11.44 17.04
CA ALA A 551 23.27 10.38 16.87
C ALA A 551 23.39 9.70 15.50
N GLN A 552 23.66 10.46 14.43
CA GLN A 552 23.86 9.93 13.08
C GLN A 552 25.14 9.11 12.99
N ARG A 553 26.27 9.59 13.54
CA ARG A 553 27.51 8.82 13.62
C ARG A 553 27.30 7.49 14.34
N THR A 554 26.65 7.54 15.49
CA THR A 554 26.33 6.35 16.30
C THR A 554 25.43 5.39 15.53
N ARG A 555 24.35 5.89 14.93
CA ARG A 555 23.40 5.07 14.14
C ARG A 555 24.08 4.35 12.98
N VAL A 556 24.91 5.06 12.21
CA VAL A 556 25.61 4.46 11.06
C VAL A 556 26.59 3.40 11.55
N ARG A 557 27.47 3.74 12.50
CA ARG A 557 28.45 2.79 13.07
C ARG A 557 27.78 1.53 13.60
N ASP A 558 26.74 1.70 14.43
CA ASP A 558 26.08 0.58 15.09
C ASP A 558 25.35 -0.29 14.06
N ARG A 559 24.71 0.32 13.04
CA ARG A 559 24.06 -0.43 11.96
C ARG A 559 25.06 -1.20 11.10
N VAL A 560 26.15 -0.58 10.70
CA VAL A 560 27.21 -1.21 9.89
C VAL A 560 27.75 -2.44 10.61
N ARG A 561 28.06 -2.30 11.91
CA ARG A 561 28.59 -3.38 12.75
C ARG A 561 27.56 -4.48 12.96
N SER A 562 26.34 -4.12 13.36
CA SER A 562 25.30 -5.11 13.68
C SER A 562 24.91 -5.96 12.47
N ARG A 563 25.03 -5.39 11.26
CA ARG A 563 24.66 -6.08 10.02
C ARG A 563 25.83 -6.79 9.33
N GLY A 564 27.07 -6.62 9.81
CA GLY A 564 28.24 -7.19 9.14
C GLY A 564 28.46 -6.65 7.73
N TRP A 565 27.95 -5.46 7.42
CA TRP A 565 27.92 -4.86 6.08
C TRP A 565 29.29 -4.74 5.43
N LEU A 566 30.33 -4.42 6.23
CA LEU A 566 31.69 -4.29 5.71
C LEU A 566 32.26 -5.61 5.20
N SER A 567 31.94 -6.72 5.87
CA SER A 567 32.44 -8.06 5.54
C SER A 567 31.59 -8.80 4.51
N ASP A 568 30.34 -8.40 4.30
CA ASP A 568 29.45 -9.07 3.36
C ASP A 568 29.83 -8.73 1.90
N PRO A 569 30.28 -9.70 1.10
CA PRO A 569 30.73 -9.44 -0.25
C PRO A 569 29.60 -9.14 -1.26
N ALA A 570 28.37 -9.60 -0.99
CA ALA A 570 27.19 -9.34 -1.83
C ALA A 570 26.66 -7.92 -1.66
N MET A 571 26.96 -7.28 -0.53
CA MET A 571 26.60 -5.87 -0.32
C MET A 571 27.45 -4.94 -1.19
N ILE A 572 26.82 -4.30 -2.17
CA ILE A 572 27.43 -3.32 -3.07
C ILE A 572 27.60 -1.97 -2.35
N GLY A 573 26.57 -1.54 -1.63
CA GLY A 573 26.52 -0.18 -1.09
C GLY A 573 25.25 0.16 -0.34
N VAL A 574 25.08 1.45 -0.06
CA VAL A 574 23.92 2.00 0.66
C VAL A 574 23.29 3.18 -0.07
N PHE A 575 21.96 3.28 -0.01
CA PHE A 575 21.22 4.52 -0.26
C PHE A 575 21.01 5.26 1.07
N VAL A 576 21.34 6.55 1.12
CA VAL A 576 21.34 7.31 2.38
C VAL A 576 20.02 8.00 2.72
N ASP A 577 19.11 8.16 1.76
CA ASP A 577 17.76 8.69 1.98
C ASP A 577 16.83 8.37 0.80
N ASN A 578 15.54 8.69 0.94
CA ASN A 578 14.54 8.48 -0.11
C ASN A 578 13.66 9.71 -0.30
N GLU A 579 13.68 10.30 -1.50
CA GLU A 579 12.77 11.36 -1.93
C GLU A 579 12.68 12.52 -0.94
N LEU A 580 13.82 13.08 -0.55
CA LEU A 580 13.83 14.40 0.07
C LEU A 580 13.23 15.39 -0.94
N ASN A 581 12.24 16.16 -0.48
CA ASN A 581 11.46 17.15 -1.26
C ASN A 581 12.29 18.40 -1.61
N VAL A 582 13.44 18.21 -2.24
CA VAL A 582 14.35 19.28 -2.66
C VAL A 582 13.75 20.08 -3.80
N ASP A 583 14.22 21.32 -3.95
CA ASP A 583 13.78 22.20 -5.02
C ASP A 583 13.99 21.58 -6.41
N GLY A 584 12.93 21.64 -7.22
CA GLY A 584 12.88 21.05 -8.55
C GLY A 584 12.33 19.63 -8.61
N ALA A 585 12.12 18.95 -7.48
CA ALA A 585 11.53 17.61 -7.45
C ALA A 585 10.16 17.55 -8.15
N VAL A 586 9.87 16.42 -8.81
CA VAL A 586 8.64 16.25 -9.63
C VAL A 586 7.36 16.43 -8.82
N ASN A 587 7.40 16.11 -7.52
CA ASN A 587 6.27 16.26 -6.61
C ASN A 587 6.04 17.71 -6.12
N GLY A 588 6.86 18.68 -6.56
CA GLY A 588 6.74 20.10 -6.19
C GLY A 588 7.28 20.45 -4.81
N GLY A 589 8.12 19.59 -4.23
CA GLY A 589 8.83 19.86 -2.97
C GLY A 589 9.75 21.09 -3.02
N SER A 590 9.97 21.72 -1.86
CA SER A 590 10.97 22.79 -1.69
C SER A 590 11.50 22.81 -0.27
N LEU A 591 12.79 23.09 -0.14
CA LEU A 591 13.50 23.31 1.13
C LEU A 591 13.53 24.80 1.51
N VAL A 592 13.19 25.69 0.57
CA VAL A 592 13.20 27.14 0.76
C VAL A 592 12.24 27.53 1.90
N GLY A 593 12.77 28.27 2.87
CA GLY A 593 12.00 28.71 4.03
C GLY A 593 12.07 27.77 5.24
N TYR A 594 12.68 26.59 5.13
CA TYR A 594 12.81 25.64 6.24
C TYR A 594 14.14 25.79 7.00
N PHE A 595 14.29 26.88 7.75
CA PHE A 595 15.50 27.17 8.54
C PHE A 595 15.23 27.65 9.98
N TYR A 596 14.00 27.52 10.47
CA TYR A 596 13.57 28.08 11.75
C TYR A 596 13.84 27.19 12.97
N SER A 597 14.46 26.01 12.78
CA SER A 597 14.99 25.25 13.92
C SER A 597 16.16 26.01 14.57
N PRO A 598 16.42 25.85 15.88
CA PRO A 598 17.36 26.72 16.59
C PRO A 598 18.75 26.81 15.97
N ASP A 599 19.35 25.68 15.61
CA ASP A 599 20.72 25.63 15.07
C ASP A 599 20.76 26.07 13.61
N CYS A 600 19.78 25.65 12.79
CA CYS A 600 19.65 26.11 11.40
C CYS A 600 19.39 27.62 11.32
N ARG A 601 18.60 28.18 12.24
CA ARG A 601 18.35 29.64 12.33
C ARG A 601 19.63 30.38 12.65
N ALA A 602 20.42 29.89 13.61
CA ALA A 602 21.72 30.47 13.93
C ALA A 602 22.70 30.38 12.73
N ALA A 603 22.72 29.24 12.03
CA ALA A 603 23.51 29.06 10.83
C ALA A 603 23.08 30.01 9.69
N PHE A 604 21.77 30.26 9.53
CA PHE A 604 21.25 31.22 8.57
C PHE A 604 21.73 32.64 8.85
N VAL A 605 21.63 33.10 10.10
CA VAL A 605 22.13 34.42 10.52
C VAL A 605 23.61 34.58 10.21
N GLN A 606 24.44 33.59 10.56
CA GLN A 606 25.88 33.61 10.29
C GLN A 606 26.19 33.58 8.79
N TRP A 607 25.48 32.75 8.03
CA TRP A 607 25.62 32.66 6.58
C TRP A 607 25.27 33.98 5.90
N LEU A 608 24.17 34.62 6.32
CA LEU A 608 23.71 35.90 5.78
C LEU A 608 24.69 37.03 6.12
N ALA A 609 25.17 37.08 7.36
CA ALA A 609 26.20 38.02 7.78
C ALA A 609 27.46 37.89 6.92
N LYS A 610 27.94 36.67 6.67
CA LYS A 610 29.08 36.41 5.80
C LYS A 610 28.82 36.86 4.35
N ARG A 611 27.64 36.56 3.79
CA ARG A 611 27.26 36.95 2.42
C ARG A 611 27.32 38.46 2.21
N TYR A 612 26.90 39.24 3.19
CA TYR A 612 26.90 40.70 3.13
C TYR A 612 28.15 41.34 3.78
N GLY A 613 29.21 40.57 4.01
CA GLY A 613 30.47 41.07 4.55
C GLY A 613 30.35 41.71 5.93
N ASN A 614 29.47 41.15 6.78
CA ASN A 614 29.10 41.64 8.12
C ASN A 614 28.55 43.08 8.15
N SER A 615 28.06 43.62 7.03
CA SER A 615 27.40 44.94 6.98
C SER A 615 25.89 44.78 6.94
N ILE A 616 25.22 45.19 8.01
CA ILE A 616 23.76 45.20 8.09
C ILE A 616 23.16 46.23 7.11
N GLU A 617 23.90 47.28 6.79
CA GLU A 617 23.53 48.29 5.79
C GLU A 617 23.40 47.64 4.40
N LYS A 618 24.39 46.83 3.99
CA LYS A 618 24.33 46.12 2.71
C LYS A 618 23.16 45.14 2.62
N LEU A 619 22.87 44.41 3.71
CA LEU A 619 21.69 43.55 3.75
C LEU A 619 20.41 44.38 3.63
N ARG A 620 20.30 45.48 4.38
CA ARG A 620 19.15 46.37 4.35
C ARG A 620 18.93 46.94 2.95
N ASP A 621 19.99 47.44 2.30
CA ASP A 621 19.90 47.99 0.95
C ASP A 621 19.44 46.94 -0.06
N ALA A 622 19.87 45.69 0.11
CA ALA A 622 19.52 44.59 -0.77
C ALA A 622 18.09 44.05 -0.55
N TRP A 623 17.64 43.95 0.70
CA TRP A 623 16.34 43.35 1.04
C TRP A 623 15.19 44.36 1.08
N SER A 624 15.43 45.61 1.50
CA SER A 624 14.37 46.62 1.70
C SER A 624 13.44 46.85 0.50
N PRO A 625 13.91 46.79 -0.77
CA PRO A 625 13.01 46.94 -1.92
C PRO A 625 11.91 45.87 -2.01
N GLU A 626 12.10 44.70 -1.39
CA GLU A 626 11.20 43.55 -1.49
C GLU A 626 10.40 43.29 -0.20
N LEU A 627 10.72 44.00 0.88
CA LEU A 627 10.08 43.85 2.18
C LEU A 627 8.87 44.78 2.34
N PRO A 628 7.85 44.39 3.13
CA PRO A 628 6.80 45.30 3.56
C PRO A 628 7.39 46.52 4.28
N ALA A 629 6.79 47.71 4.08
CA ALA A 629 7.26 48.96 4.71
C ALA A 629 7.33 48.90 6.25
N ALA A 630 6.60 47.97 6.89
CA ALA A 630 6.61 47.76 8.33
C ALA A 630 7.73 46.81 8.83
N ALA A 631 8.43 46.11 7.94
CA ALA A 631 9.52 45.21 8.32
C ALA A 631 10.78 46.01 8.67
N THR A 632 11.44 45.69 9.78
CA THR A 632 12.67 46.36 10.20
C THR A 632 13.84 45.37 10.26
N LEU A 633 14.87 45.60 9.44
CA LEU A 633 16.15 44.88 9.47
C LEU A 633 17.16 45.66 10.34
N ALA A 634 16.97 45.57 11.65
CA ALA A 634 17.83 46.24 12.64
C ALA A 634 19.17 45.50 12.86
N SER A 635 19.19 44.18 12.69
CA SER A 635 20.36 43.31 12.81
C SER A 635 20.18 42.07 11.95
N PHE A 636 21.24 41.26 11.79
CA PHE A 636 21.11 39.95 11.13
C PHE A 636 20.20 39.00 11.90
N ASP A 637 20.14 39.10 13.24
CA ASP A 637 19.24 38.29 14.09
C ASP A 637 17.76 38.59 13.88
N ALA A 638 17.43 39.76 13.32
CA ALA A 638 16.07 40.14 12.95
C ALA A 638 15.65 39.59 11.58
N ALA A 639 16.59 39.17 10.72
CA ALA A 639 16.28 38.66 9.38
C ALA A 639 15.41 37.39 9.39
N PRO A 640 15.61 36.42 10.31
CA PRO A 640 14.68 35.30 10.46
C PRO A 640 13.25 35.71 10.83
N ASP A 641 13.00 36.88 11.41
CA ASP A 641 11.65 37.26 11.85
C ASP A 641 10.77 37.72 10.67
N ILE A 642 11.36 37.81 9.47
CA ILE A 642 10.66 38.11 8.22
C ILE A 642 10.02 36.85 7.66
N ASN A 643 8.69 36.82 7.61
CA ASN A 643 7.97 35.73 6.98
C ASN A 643 8.28 35.69 5.46
N PRO A 644 8.84 34.60 4.91
CA PRO A 644 9.13 34.46 3.48
C PRO A 644 7.92 34.65 2.56
N ALA A 645 6.71 34.41 3.07
CA ALA A 645 5.46 34.60 2.33
C ALA A 645 5.07 36.09 2.18
N SER A 646 5.67 36.99 2.98
CA SER A 646 5.40 38.44 2.96
C SER A 646 6.26 39.21 1.93
N VAL A 647 7.24 38.54 1.33
CA VAL A 647 8.08 39.08 0.25
C VAL A 647 7.25 39.20 -1.03
N GLN A 648 7.30 40.36 -1.71
CA GLN A 648 6.59 40.55 -2.97
C GLN A 648 7.01 39.46 -3.97
N ARG A 649 6.03 38.70 -4.46
CA ARG A 649 6.27 37.60 -5.39
C ARG A 649 6.34 38.17 -6.80
N ASP A 650 7.39 37.84 -7.55
CA ASP A 650 7.24 37.73 -8.99
C ASP A 650 6.11 36.74 -9.28
N SER A 651 5.27 37.06 -10.27
CA SER A 651 4.19 36.20 -10.73
C SER A 651 4.69 34.76 -10.84
N ALA A 652 4.04 33.85 -10.11
CA ALA A 652 4.40 32.44 -10.08
C ALA A 652 4.64 31.94 -11.50
N PRO A 653 5.71 31.16 -11.76
CA PRO A 653 5.88 30.56 -13.07
C PRO A 653 4.60 29.78 -13.40
N LYS A 654 4.01 30.08 -14.56
CA LYS A 654 2.86 29.34 -15.07
C LYS A 654 3.25 27.86 -15.05
N ILE A 655 2.48 27.07 -14.31
CA ILE A 655 2.49 25.61 -14.41
C ILE A 655 2.33 25.30 -15.91
N VAL A 656 3.39 24.77 -16.53
CA VAL A 656 3.32 24.32 -17.92
C VAL A 656 2.39 23.11 -17.97
N ARG A 657 1.50 23.10 -18.97
CA ARG A 657 0.35 22.18 -19.07
C ARG A 657 0.76 20.69 -19.01
N GLU A 658 -0.21 19.87 -18.62
CA GLU A 658 -0.17 18.39 -18.52
C GLU A 658 0.41 17.66 -19.76
N GLU A 659 0.45 18.29 -20.93
CA GLU A 659 0.87 17.65 -22.19
C GLU A 659 2.40 17.50 -22.34
N GLU A 660 3.21 18.10 -21.46
CA GLU A 660 4.69 18.02 -21.51
C GLU A 660 5.33 17.11 -20.44
N GLY A 661 4.53 16.37 -19.67
CA GLY A 661 5.01 15.35 -18.72
C GLY A 661 5.97 15.91 -17.67
N HIS A 662 5.44 16.42 -16.54
CA HIS A 662 6.21 16.90 -15.39
C HIS A 662 7.47 17.74 -15.76
N ALA A 663 7.39 18.51 -16.85
CA ALA A 663 8.49 19.36 -17.29
C ALA A 663 8.80 20.41 -16.21
N SER A 664 10.03 20.33 -15.75
CA SER A 664 10.68 21.08 -14.67
C SER A 664 10.44 22.61 -14.73
N PRO A 665 10.42 23.31 -13.58
CA PRO A 665 10.69 24.75 -13.52
C PRO A 665 12.19 25.03 -13.74
N ARG A 666 12.78 24.54 -14.84
CA ARG A 666 14.21 24.74 -15.20
C ARG A 666 14.58 26.22 -15.37
N SER A 667 13.60 27.13 -15.49
CA SER A 667 13.82 28.56 -15.75
C SER A 667 13.67 29.46 -14.52
N ALA A 668 13.31 28.94 -13.34
CA ALA A 668 13.01 29.77 -12.17
C ALA A 668 14.23 30.48 -11.54
N ALA A 669 15.45 30.29 -12.05
CA ALA A 669 16.65 30.98 -11.58
C ALA A 669 16.76 32.43 -12.09
N LYS A 670 16.07 32.82 -13.18
CA LYS A 670 16.27 34.16 -13.80
C LYS A 670 15.34 35.27 -13.29
N THR A 671 14.38 34.97 -12.41
CA THR A 671 13.46 35.96 -11.82
C THR A 671 13.18 35.60 -10.36
N ARG A 672 14.22 35.69 -9.52
CA ARG A 672 14.05 35.69 -8.06
C ARG A 672 14.52 37.03 -7.56
N GLY A 673 13.66 37.73 -6.83
CA GLY A 673 14.10 38.84 -5.99
C GLY A 673 15.22 38.40 -5.04
N THR A 674 16.04 39.34 -4.61
CA THR A 674 17.19 39.18 -3.72
C THR A 674 16.85 38.35 -2.48
N VAL A 675 15.73 38.63 -1.81
CA VAL A 675 15.36 37.89 -0.59
C VAL A 675 15.12 36.42 -0.91
N ARG A 676 14.34 36.13 -1.96
CA ARG A 676 14.04 34.75 -2.37
C ARG A 676 15.29 34.04 -2.90
N GLY A 677 16.19 34.76 -3.55
CA GLY A 677 17.50 34.27 -3.99
C GLY A 677 18.34 33.83 -2.79
N ASP A 678 18.46 34.67 -1.76
CA ASP A 678 19.21 34.33 -0.55
C ASP A 678 18.62 33.15 0.22
N LEU A 679 17.29 33.08 0.33
CA LEU A 679 16.62 31.93 0.94
C LEU A 679 16.86 30.62 0.18
N TYR A 680 16.91 30.69 -1.16
CA TYR A 680 17.25 29.54 -1.99
C TYR A 680 18.72 29.14 -1.85
N ASP A 681 19.64 30.09 -1.92
CA ASP A 681 21.07 29.84 -1.74
C ASP A 681 21.36 29.22 -0.37
N PHE A 682 20.64 29.67 0.68
CA PHE A 682 20.75 29.07 2.00
C PHE A 682 20.13 27.66 2.07
N ALA A 683 19.02 27.42 1.37
CA ALA A 683 18.45 26.08 1.26
C ALA A 683 19.45 25.12 0.59
N VAL A 684 20.10 25.54 -0.50
CA VAL A 684 21.19 24.79 -1.14
C VAL A 684 22.35 24.55 -0.16
N PHE A 685 22.76 25.57 0.58
CA PHE A 685 23.81 25.43 1.61
C PHE A 685 23.44 24.43 2.71
N THR A 686 22.17 24.43 3.13
CA THR A 686 21.63 23.48 4.13
C THR A 686 21.65 22.05 3.59
N ALA A 687 21.17 21.86 2.35
CA ALA A 687 21.20 20.57 1.66
C ALA A 687 22.63 20.04 1.48
N ALA A 688 23.57 20.90 1.06
CA ALA A 688 24.98 20.56 0.94
C ALA A 688 25.59 20.18 2.29
N THR A 689 25.28 20.92 3.36
CA THR A 689 25.76 20.62 4.72
C THR A 689 25.27 19.26 5.18
N TYR A 690 24.00 18.94 4.94
CA TYR A 690 23.42 17.63 5.23
C TYR A 690 24.11 16.52 4.43
N ALA A 691 24.18 16.66 3.10
CA ALA A 691 24.73 15.66 2.19
C ALA A 691 26.21 15.39 2.47
N SER A 692 27.03 16.43 2.62
CA SER A 692 28.46 16.29 2.95
C SER A 692 28.68 15.58 4.28
N PHE A 693 27.94 15.96 5.33
CA PHE A 693 28.06 15.32 6.64
C PHE A 693 27.63 13.84 6.59
N VAL A 694 26.50 13.54 5.94
CA VAL A 694 26.04 12.16 5.78
C VAL A 694 27.09 11.32 5.03
N LEU A 695 27.63 11.82 3.91
CA LEU A 695 28.68 11.15 3.16
C LEU A 695 29.93 10.91 3.99
N GLU A 696 30.39 11.91 4.75
CA GLU A 696 31.55 11.80 5.65
C GLU A 696 31.36 10.65 6.64
N VAL A 697 30.20 10.58 7.30
CA VAL A 697 29.90 9.54 8.29
C VAL A 697 29.89 8.15 7.65
N PHE A 698 29.18 7.98 6.53
CA PHE A 698 29.12 6.68 5.86
C PHE A 698 30.49 6.27 5.31
N ARG A 699 31.27 7.19 4.76
CA ARG A 699 32.58 6.88 4.18
C ARG A 699 33.59 6.44 5.25
N ALA A 700 33.48 6.99 6.46
CA ALA A 700 34.29 6.56 7.61
C ALA A 700 33.96 5.13 8.06
N GLU A 701 32.68 4.75 8.08
CA GLU A 701 32.24 3.45 8.62
C GLU A 701 32.15 2.34 7.56
N LEU A 702 31.99 2.69 6.28
CA LEU A 702 31.88 1.76 5.14
C LEU A 702 33.01 1.96 4.10
N PRO A 703 34.29 1.78 4.47
CA PRO A 703 35.37 1.83 3.49
C PRO A 703 35.20 0.71 2.46
N GLY A 704 35.29 1.07 1.17
CA GLY A 704 35.23 0.11 0.06
C GLY A 704 33.84 -0.35 -0.39
N LYS A 705 32.77 0.23 0.17
CA LYS A 705 31.38 0.10 -0.34
C LYS A 705 30.96 1.37 -1.07
N LEU A 706 30.00 1.27 -1.98
CA LEU A 706 29.44 2.45 -2.66
C LEU A 706 28.43 3.18 -1.77
N ILE A 707 28.43 4.50 -1.82
CA ILE A 707 27.46 5.36 -1.15
C ILE A 707 26.69 6.11 -2.23
N ALA A 708 25.43 5.75 -2.36
CA ALA A 708 24.50 6.37 -3.30
C ALA A 708 23.73 7.51 -2.63
N SER A 709 23.37 8.53 -3.43
CA SER A 709 22.67 9.72 -2.97
C SER A 709 21.30 9.41 -2.34
N ASN A 710 20.63 10.47 -1.90
CA ASN A 710 19.18 10.49 -1.77
C ASN A 710 18.55 9.97 -3.08
N ARG A 711 17.57 9.08 -3.01
CA ARG A 711 16.81 8.58 -4.18
C ARG A 711 15.91 9.70 -4.68
N PHE A 712 16.40 10.53 -5.60
CA PHE A 712 15.68 11.71 -6.09
C PHE A 712 14.41 11.31 -6.83
N MET A 713 13.31 12.03 -6.59
CA MET A 713 12.05 11.81 -7.32
C MET A 713 12.05 12.54 -8.65
N GLY A 714 12.76 11.96 -9.62
CA GLY A 714 12.69 12.29 -11.05
C GLY A 714 13.27 13.63 -11.50
N ASN A 715 13.57 14.57 -10.60
CA ASN A 715 14.11 15.89 -10.94
C ASN A 715 14.70 16.60 -9.70
N ALA A 716 15.57 17.60 -9.93
CA ALA A 716 16.07 18.58 -8.97
C ALA A 716 16.81 19.69 -9.75
N THR A 717 16.91 20.90 -9.18
CA THR A 717 17.71 22.00 -9.75
C THR A 717 19.21 21.69 -9.73
N ASP A 718 19.99 22.29 -10.63
CA ASP A 718 21.45 22.14 -10.71
C ASP A 718 22.14 22.34 -9.36
N GLU A 719 21.83 23.40 -8.62
CA GLU A 719 22.48 23.71 -7.35
C GLU A 719 22.15 22.67 -6.27
N MET A 720 20.91 22.18 -6.25
CA MET A 720 20.53 21.08 -5.37
C MET A 720 21.25 19.79 -5.78
N LEU A 721 21.26 19.40 -7.05
CA LEU A 721 21.96 18.19 -7.49
C LEU A 721 23.46 18.23 -7.15
N ALA A 722 24.09 19.40 -7.29
CA ALA A 722 25.50 19.60 -6.99
C ALA A 722 25.87 19.33 -5.52
N ALA A 723 24.92 19.43 -4.57
CA ALA A 723 25.15 19.06 -3.17
C ALA A 723 25.47 17.56 -2.98
N TRP A 724 25.12 16.70 -3.93
CA TRP A 724 25.40 15.25 -3.89
C TRP A 724 26.51 14.81 -4.85
N LYS A 725 27.23 15.75 -5.48
CA LYS A 725 28.25 15.44 -6.50
C LYS A 725 29.42 14.58 -5.99
N ASP A 726 29.67 14.53 -4.69
CA ASP A 726 30.78 13.78 -4.11
C ASP A 726 30.43 12.31 -3.79
N TYR A 727 29.16 11.94 -3.90
CA TYR A 727 28.71 10.54 -3.75
C TYR A 727 29.26 9.66 -4.88
N ASP A 728 29.24 8.35 -4.71
CA ASP A 728 29.72 7.44 -5.77
C ASP A 728 28.68 7.25 -6.88
N LEU A 729 27.40 7.31 -6.51
CA LEU A 729 26.25 7.07 -7.37
C LEU A 729 25.16 8.10 -7.08
N ILE A 730 24.45 8.51 -8.13
CA ILE A 730 23.16 9.21 -7.98
C ILE A 730 22.04 8.19 -8.08
N ALA A 731 21.23 8.09 -7.03
CA ALA A 731 20.04 7.26 -7.01
C ALA A 731 18.83 8.06 -7.53
N TRP A 732 18.10 7.49 -8.48
CA TRP A 732 17.05 8.19 -9.22
C TRP A 732 15.78 7.35 -9.31
N ASN A 733 14.71 7.82 -8.67
CA ASN A 733 13.37 7.27 -8.83
C ASN A 733 12.73 7.94 -10.04
N VAL A 734 12.26 7.14 -11.00
CA VAL A 734 11.61 7.66 -12.20
C VAL A 734 10.65 6.64 -12.78
N TYR A 735 9.45 7.11 -13.11
CA TYR A 735 8.40 6.30 -13.70
C TYR A 735 7.93 6.93 -15.01
N PRO A 736 7.55 6.14 -16.03
CA PRO A 736 7.18 6.67 -17.34
C PRO A 736 5.77 7.30 -17.34
N PHE A 737 5.36 8.05 -16.31
CA PHE A 737 4.00 8.61 -16.15
C PHE A 737 3.47 9.31 -17.41
N ALA A 738 4.33 10.06 -18.11
CA ALA A 738 3.95 10.80 -19.31
C ALA A 738 3.77 9.94 -20.57
N ARG A 739 4.38 8.74 -20.64
CA ARG A 739 4.29 7.80 -21.77
C ARG A 739 4.07 6.36 -21.30
N TRP A 740 3.29 6.20 -20.25
CA TRP A 740 3.12 4.93 -19.55
C TRP A 740 2.57 3.85 -20.45
N GLN A 741 1.65 4.21 -21.35
CA GLN A 741 1.07 3.29 -22.35
C GLN A 741 2.09 2.72 -23.33
N ALA A 742 3.19 3.44 -23.56
CA ALA A 742 4.22 3.07 -24.52
C ALA A 742 5.47 2.47 -23.86
N GLY A 743 5.48 2.30 -22.52
CA GLY A 743 6.59 1.67 -21.83
C GLY A 743 7.93 2.37 -22.00
N ILE A 744 7.94 3.70 -22.16
CA ILE A 744 9.17 4.45 -22.42
C ILE A 744 9.14 5.80 -21.69
N TYR A 745 10.32 6.31 -21.40
CA TYR A 745 10.50 7.68 -20.93
C TYR A 745 10.35 8.67 -22.09
N THR A 746 9.85 9.87 -21.79
CA THR A 746 9.90 11.00 -22.73
C THR A 746 11.34 11.50 -22.89
N ASN A 747 11.59 12.26 -23.95
CA ASN A 747 12.86 12.96 -24.12
C ASN A 747 13.18 13.87 -22.93
N SER A 748 12.16 14.49 -22.31
CA SER A 748 12.34 15.32 -21.12
C SER A 748 12.85 14.51 -19.93
N GLN A 749 12.24 13.36 -19.66
CA GLN A 749 12.66 12.46 -18.58
C GLN A 749 14.05 11.88 -18.82
N LEU A 750 14.35 11.46 -20.05
CA LEU A 750 15.70 11.01 -20.42
C LEU A 750 16.72 12.14 -20.22
N GLU A 751 16.35 13.37 -20.55
CA GLU A 751 17.19 14.55 -20.39
C GLU A 751 17.39 14.93 -18.92
N ASP A 752 16.38 14.75 -18.05
CA ASP A 752 16.53 14.90 -16.59
C ASP A 752 17.54 13.89 -16.03
N ILE A 753 17.50 12.64 -16.49
CA ILE A 753 18.49 11.62 -16.09
C ILE A 753 19.89 11.99 -16.59
N ARG A 754 20.04 12.40 -17.86
CA ARG A 754 21.32 12.88 -18.39
C ARG A 754 21.82 14.13 -17.66
N HIS A 755 20.90 15.00 -17.27
CA HIS A 755 21.20 16.22 -16.51
C HIS A 755 21.80 15.91 -15.14
N ALA A 756 21.22 14.96 -14.40
CA ALA A 756 21.79 14.50 -13.13
C ALA A 756 23.24 14.02 -13.29
N HIS A 757 23.53 13.24 -14.34
CA HIS A 757 24.91 12.83 -14.64
C HIS A 757 25.82 14.01 -14.99
N ARG A 758 25.36 14.97 -15.82
CA ARG A 758 26.19 16.11 -16.23
C ARG A 758 26.53 17.04 -15.07
N VAL A 759 25.59 17.31 -14.18
CA VAL A 759 25.81 18.20 -13.02
C VAL A 759 26.75 17.55 -11.99
N THR A 760 26.58 16.25 -11.74
CA THR A 760 27.32 15.57 -10.68
C THR A 760 28.60 14.89 -11.16
N GLY A 761 28.70 14.57 -12.45
CA GLY A 761 29.74 13.73 -13.03
C GLY A 761 29.64 12.25 -12.64
N LYS A 762 28.59 11.83 -11.92
CA LYS A 762 28.48 10.49 -11.33
C LYS A 762 27.55 9.57 -12.11
N PRO A 763 27.81 8.25 -12.12
CA PRO A 763 26.88 7.28 -12.69
C PRO A 763 25.58 7.20 -11.89
N ILE A 764 24.54 6.71 -12.54
CA ILE A 764 23.17 6.71 -12.04
C ILE A 764 22.68 5.27 -11.80
N VAL A 765 21.97 5.06 -10.69
CA VAL A 765 21.15 3.87 -10.49
C VAL A 765 19.69 4.32 -10.52
N LEU A 766 18.89 3.75 -11.43
CA LEU A 766 17.45 3.92 -11.36
C LEU A 766 16.95 3.08 -10.19
N SER A 767 16.76 3.70 -9.03
CA SER A 767 16.49 3.03 -7.75
C SER A 767 15.03 2.61 -7.59
N GLU A 768 14.13 3.23 -8.33
CA GLU A 768 12.74 2.82 -8.47
C GLU A 768 12.23 3.17 -9.86
N THR A 769 11.65 2.18 -10.52
CA THR A 769 10.83 2.35 -11.71
C THR A 769 9.84 1.19 -11.81
N GLY A 770 8.75 1.37 -12.53
CA GLY A 770 7.72 0.36 -12.65
C GLY A 770 6.62 0.78 -13.60
N ILE A 771 5.81 -0.21 -13.98
CA ILE A 771 4.65 -0.04 -14.84
C ILE A 771 3.53 -0.91 -14.26
N GLN A 772 2.28 -0.48 -14.39
CA GLN A 772 1.09 -1.16 -13.86
C GLN A 772 0.06 -1.39 -14.98
N ALA A 773 -0.79 -2.41 -14.80
CA ALA A 773 -1.89 -2.75 -15.68
C ALA A 773 -3.22 -2.98 -14.94
N LEU A 774 -4.34 -2.73 -15.64
CA LEU A 774 -5.70 -2.72 -15.09
C LEU A 774 -6.29 -4.11 -14.84
N ASP A 775 -5.86 -5.14 -15.57
CA ASP A 775 -6.36 -6.52 -15.40
C ASP A 775 -5.95 -7.19 -14.07
N THR A 776 -5.24 -6.48 -13.19
CA THR A 776 -5.01 -6.87 -11.78
C THR A 776 -6.22 -6.66 -10.88
N ARG A 777 -7.23 -5.90 -11.34
CA ARG A 777 -8.49 -5.65 -10.61
C ARG A 777 -8.31 -4.97 -9.24
N LEU A 778 -7.35 -4.05 -9.19
CA LEU A 778 -7.10 -3.11 -8.08
C LEU A 778 -7.44 -1.66 -8.52
N PRO A 779 -7.63 -0.70 -7.59
CA PRO A 779 -7.98 0.68 -7.93
C PRO A 779 -7.02 1.32 -8.93
N ASN A 780 -5.71 1.09 -8.75
CA ASN A 780 -4.65 1.46 -9.71
C ASN A 780 -4.82 2.85 -10.31
N PRO A 781 -4.78 3.92 -9.48
CA PRO A 781 -5.00 5.28 -9.95
C PRO A 781 -4.00 5.72 -11.03
N SER A 782 -2.79 5.15 -11.05
CA SER A 782 -1.72 5.46 -11.99
C SER A 782 -1.62 4.52 -13.20
N ALA A 783 -2.29 3.37 -13.22
CA ALA A 783 -2.13 2.41 -14.31
C ALA A 783 -2.66 2.95 -15.64
N GLN A 784 -1.92 2.72 -16.72
CA GLN A 784 -2.37 3.09 -18.08
C GLN A 784 -2.36 1.91 -19.04
N LEU A 785 -1.81 0.76 -18.65
CA LEU A 785 -1.83 -0.46 -19.44
C LEU A 785 -3.05 -1.30 -19.11
N TYR A 786 -3.52 -2.08 -20.07
CA TYR A 786 -4.73 -2.87 -19.90
C TYR A 786 -4.45 -4.28 -19.39
N THR A 787 -3.38 -4.91 -19.88
CA THR A 787 -3.10 -6.33 -19.60
C THR A 787 -1.70 -6.59 -19.03
N GLN A 788 -1.51 -7.69 -18.30
CA GLN A 788 -0.19 -8.15 -17.82
C GLN A 788 0.76 -8.49 -18.98
N LYS A 789 0.24 -9.01 -20.09
CA LYS A 789 1.02 -9.21 -21.33
C LYS A 789 1.60 -7.89 -21.84
N GLN A 790 0.74 -6.88 -21.99
CA GLN A 790 1.18 -5.54 -22.39
C GLN A 790 2.19 -4.98 -21.38
N ARG A 791 1.96 -5.16 -20.07
CA ARG A 791 2.89 -4.76 -19.01
C ARG A 791 4.28 -5.38 -19.16
N GLY A 792 4.35 -6.66 -19.53
CA GLY A 792 5.60 -7.35 -19.84
C GLY A 792 6.31 -6.81 -21.08
N GLU A 793 5.57 -6.63 -22.16
CA GLU A 793 6.11 -6.07 -23.41
C GLU A 793 6.65 -4.64 -23.20
N GLU A 794 5.92 -3.80 -22.46
CA GLU A 794 6.33 -2.43 -22.15
C GLU A 794 7.50 -2.36 -21.16
N TYR A 795 7.60 -3.29 -20.21
CA TYR A 795 8.79 -3.42 -19.36
C TYR A 795 10.04 -3.69 -20.19
N ALA A 796 9.95 -4.60 -21.16
CA ALA A 796 11.07 -4.94 -22.04
C ALA A 796 11.54 -3.73 -22.86
N LYS A 797 10.60 -2.93 -23.38
CA LYS A 797 10.92 -1.67 -24.09
C LYS A 797 11.58 -0.65 -23.17
N LEU A 798 11.06 -0.48 -21.95
CA LEU A 798 11.61 0.45 -20.97
C LEU A 798 13.06 0.09 -20.61
N LEU A 799 13.30 -1.18 -20.29
CA LEU A 799 14.62 -1.69 -19.93
C LEU A 799 15.61 -1.51 -21.08
N ARG A 800 15.18 -1.82 -22.31
CA ARG A 800 15.99 -1.62 -23.52
C ARG A 800 16.27 -0.14 -23.78
N GLN A 801 15.30 0.75 -23.63
CA GLN A 801 15.50 2.19 -23.79
C GLN A 801 16.53 2.73 -22.80
N VAL A 802 16.43 2.34 -21.52
CA VAL A 802 17.40 2.72 -20.49
C VAL A 802 18.79 2.21 -20.85
N HIS A 803 18.89 0.96 -21.31
CA HIS A 803 20.14 0.45 -21.82
C HIS A 803 20.61 1.30 -23.01
N ASP A 804 19.91 1.33 -24.13
CA ASP A 804 20.43 1.93 -25.36
C ASP A 804 20.74 3.44 -25.25
N GLU A 805 19.93 4.20 -24.50
CA GLU A 805 20.00 5.67 -24.52
C GLU A 805 20.72 6.33 -23.32
N LEU A 806 21.00 5.60 -22.24
CA LEU A 806 21.55 6.15 -20.99
C LEU A 806 22.85 5.45 -20.56
N PRO A 807 24.00 5.75 -21.20
CA PRO A 807 25.28 5.11 -20.91
C PRO A 807 25.81 5.37 -19.49
N ALA A 808 25.30 6.39 -18.79
CA ALA A 808 25.64 6.68 -17.39
C ALA A 808 24.84 5.83 -16.38
N VAL A 809 23.78 5.13 -16.81
CA VAL A 809 23.00 4.25 -15.93
C VAL A 809 23.72 2.92 -15.76
N VAL A 810 24.02 2.58 -14.51
CA VAL A 810 24.76 1.37 -14.10
C VAL A 810 23.90 0.38 -13.33
N GLY A 811 22.65 0.73 -13.05
CA GLY A 811 21.68 -0.20 -12.51
C GLY A 811 20.23 0.23 -12.70
N PHE A 812 19.34 -0.76 -12.64
CA PHE A 812 17.91 -0.66 -12.85
C PHE A 812 17.19 -1.49 -11.77
N VAL A 813 16.31 -0.86 -11.01
CA VAL A 813 15.55 -1.51 -9.93
C VAL A 813 14.06 -1.45 -10.23
N LEU A 814 13.47 -2.62 -10.45
CA LEU A 814 12.03 -2.76 -10.64
C LEU A 814 11.31 -2.69 -9.29
N PHE A 815 10.44 -1.71 -9.13
CA PHE A 815 9.46 -1.60 -8.05
C PHE A 815 8.14 -2.28 -8.52
N CYS A 816 7.79 -3.47 -8.01
CA CYS A 816 8.44 -4.27 -6.96
C CYS A 816 8.00 -5.76 -6.99
N TRP A 817 8.45 -6.59 -6.04
CA TRP A 817 8.09 -8.01 -5.96
C TRP A 817 6.60 -8.24 -5.73
N GLN A 818 6.02 -7.71 -4.64
CA GLN A 818 4.61 -7.84 -4.29
C GLN A 818 3.79 -6.59 -4.62
N ASN A 819 2.47 -6.71 -4.75
CA ASN A 819 1.57 -5.55 -4.85
C ASN A 819 1.58 -4.70 -3.57
N LEU A 820 1.02 -3.49 -3.65
CA LEU A 820 0.75 -2.62 -2.48
C LEU A 820 -0.75 -2.31 -2.43
N SER A 821 -1.55 -3.37 -2.40
CA SER A 821 -3.01 -3.33 -2.52
C SER A 821 -3.68 -2.64 -1.34
N ASP A 822 -3.29 -2.96 -0.11
CA ASP A 822 -3.93 -2.45 1.11
C ASP A 822 -3.47 -1.05 1.53
N THR A 823 -2.33 -0.57 1.04
CA THR A 823 -1.80 0.77 1.34
C THR A 823 -2.03 1.75 0.21
N GLU A 824 -1.51 1.43 -0.97
CA GLU A 824 -1.55 2.33 -2.13
C GLU A 824 -2.77 2.08 -3.01
N GLY A 825 -3.36 0.88 -2.94
CA GLY A 825 -4.37 0.42 -3.89
C GLY A 825 -3.75 0.12 -5.27
N GLN A 826 -2.50 -0.35 -5.29
CA GLN A 826 -1.67 -0.37 -6.49
C GLN A 826 -1.01 -1.72 -6.78
N SER A 827 -0.96 -2.07 -8.06
CA SER A 827 -0.47 -3.35 -8.58
C SER A 827 0.98 -3.26 -9.08
N TRP A 828 1.89 -2.85 -8.21
CA TRP A 828 3.32 -2.77 -8.55
C TRP A 828 4.00 -4.14 -8.66
N GLY A 829 3.40 -5.18 -8.07
CA GLY A 829 4.01 -6.49 -7.92
C GLY A 829 4.28 -7.23 -9.22
N ILE A 830 5.33 -8.03 -9.21
CA ILE A 830 5.53 -9.17 -10.12
C ILE A 830 4.56 -10.30 -9.77
N VAL A 831 4.20 -10.41 -8.49
CA VAL A 831 3.21 -11.35 -7.96
C VAL A 831 1.95 -10.63 -7.47
N ASP A 832 0.81 -11.32 -7.51
CA ASP A 832 -0.45 -10.85 -6.94
C ASP A 832 -0.46 -10.90 -5.40
N ASP A 833 -1.59 -10.52 -4.79
CA ASP A 833 -1.75 -10.56 -3.32
C ASP A 833 -1.82 -11.99 -2.77
N ASP A 834 -1.98 -13.00 -3.62
CA ASP A 834 -1.82 -14.41 -3.25
C ASP A 834 -0.39 -14.91 -3.54
N GLY A 835 0.55 -14.03 -3.89
CA GLY A 835 1.93 -14.36 -4.23
C GLY A 835 2.09 -15.28 -5.44
N ARG A 836 1.14 -15.25 -6.37
CA ARG A 836 1.26 -15.93 -7.65
C ARG A 836 1.87 -14.97 -8.67
N PRO A 837 2.90 -15.39 -9.43
CA PRO A 837 3.42 -14.58 -10.52
C PRO A 837 2.35 -14.27 -11.57
N TYR A 838 2.28 -13.02 -11.98
CA TYR A 838 1.55 -12.65 -13.20
C TYR A 838 2.27 -13.28 -14.40
N SER A 839 1.82 -14.46 -14.86
CA SER A 839 2.58 -15.33 -15.78
C SER A 839 3.12 -14.61 -17.01
N ASP A 840 2.27 -13.85 -17.71
CA ASP A 840 2.66 -13.11 -18.90
C ASP A 840 3.69 -12.02 -18.56
N TYR A 841 3.52 -11.32 -17.44
CA TYR A 841 4.45 -10.28 -17.01
C TYR A 841 5.80 -10.87 -16.62
N ALA A 842 5.80 -11.91 -15.78
CA ALA A 842 6.97 -12.63 -15.32
C ALA A 842 7.78 -13.23 -16.48
N GLN A 843 7.11 -13.83 -17.47
CA GLN A 843 7.78 -14.37 -18.65
C GLN A 843 8.53 -13.30 -19.45
N HIS A 844 7.92 -12.14 -19.69
CA HIS A 844 8.57 -11.06 -20.43
C HIS A 844 9.68 -10.39 -19.61
N ILE A 845 9.54 -10.27 -18.28
CA ILE A 845 10.64 -9.84 -17.41
C ILE A 845 11.84 -10.78 -17.59
N MET A 846 11.63 -12.09 -17.46
CA MET A 846 12.68 -13.09 -17.60
C MET A 846 13.38 -12.97 -18.96
N GLN A 847 12.62 -12.87 -20.05
CA GLN A 847 13.16 -12.72 -21.40
C GLN A 847 13.98 -11.44 -21.53
N ALA A 848 13.43 -10.29 -21.14
CA ALA A 848 14.10 -8.99 -21.25
C ALA A 848 15.36 -8.91 -20.40
N ASN A 849 15.31 -9.43 -19.17
CA ASN A 849 16.45 -9.46 -18.27
C ASN A 849 17.56 -10.36 -18.83
N HIS A 850 17.24 -11.58 -19.29
CA HIS A 850 18.24 -12.47 -19.89
C HIS A 850 18.82 -11.93 -21.19
N GLU A 851 18.01 -11.26 -22.02
CA GLU A 851 18.51 -10.59 -23.22
C GLU A 851 19.49 -9.47 -22.88
N LEU A 852 19.13 -8.60 -21.94
CA LEU A 852 20.01 -7.53 -21.46
C LEU A 852 21.31 -8.08 -20.89
N MET A 853 21.25 -9.12 -20.05
CA MET A 853 22.44 -9.71 -19.46
C MET A 853 23.38 -10.35 -20.48
N LYS A 854 22.90 -10.73 -21.67
CA LYS A 854 23.74 -11.20 -22.78
C LYS A 854 24.42 -10.06 -23.55
N THR A 855 23.88 -8.85 -23.52
CA THR A 855 24.50 -7.67 -24.16
C THR A 855 25.52 -6.99 -23.24
N LEU A 856 25.48 -7.30 -21.95
CA LEU A 856 26.41 -6.82 -20.95
C LEU A 856 27.64 -7.77 -20.91
N PRO A 857 28.86 -7.23 -21.05
CA PRO A 857 30.10 -8.02 -21.03
C PRO A 857 30.38 -8.67 -19.68
#